data_AF-A0A8E6B9W4-F1
#
_entry.id   AF-A0A8E6B9W4-F1
#
_cell.length_a   1.000
_cell.length_b   1.000
_cell.length_c   1.000
_cell.angle_alpha   90.00
_cell.angle_beta   90.00
_cell.angle_gamma   90.00
#
_symmetry.space_group_name_H-M   'P 1'
#
loop_
_entity.id
_entity.type
_entity.pdbx_description
1 polymer ?
#
loop_
_entity_poly.entity_id
_entity_poly.type
_entity_poly.pdbx_seq_one_letter_code
_entity_poly.pdbx_strand_id
1 'polypeptide(L)'
;MARWNLRLLSLAALLITSTLAYGAGPSPADILSIKPKQDVTISTPTAAEVDKCTVELIRGNKLANGKSTSGWLLKDPQGKILRRFFDTEGDNKLHLWSFYLNGEEVYREIDSNSDAIPDQFRWLGVNGSKWGVDRRQTGKIDTWIVISPEEVSQEVLAAVVAKDYARLQALFLSKEDMETLQLPEAEVIRIKNSIAAAQAKFTKTISGMKALSEKAKWIHLETKMPQTVPADSLGTRVDLVHHKQGTILYQDGEKHDWLQTGELIQVGRAWKLIDAPTPGSVVDAPVSGTSEVASNGSANIDLPDEAKPFLDKLKELDAKAPKQGESVDKIAQYNFDRALILEKIVPLVKGTARDQWIRQIADCLNAAVQSDPKQKSAYDRLVQWQGVVDKESASSNTAAYVAYRVLSANYSRKLNETKTSEMGKLQEEWRDSLTKFVTTYNTAEDTPDALIQLGMLNEFMGKEVEAKNWYSRLVKNFDKHAMAPKAQGAIDRLSLEGKEFALTGQTLGAGNPFDIKTLKGKAVVVYYWASWNEQCVSDFAKIKTLISSQANRVELVCVNLDNTPQEALKFLQKHTVSGTHLYSQGANGAAGTDSPMATQYGIFVLPHVFVLDTEGKVVNRNGQVPTLDDDLKKIFKDKEDSKDSSKDKK
;
A
#
# COMPACT_ATOMS: atom_id res chain seq x y z
N MET A 1 -68.64 0.28 3.12
CA MET A 1 -67.79 -0.48 2.18
C MET A 1 -66.33 -0.30 2.57
N ALA A 2 -65.63 -1.43 2.70
CA ALA A 2 -64.18 -1.64 2.83
C ALA A 2 -63.39 -0.88 3.93
N ARG A 3 -63.06 -1.64 4.99
CA ARG A 3 -62.07 -1.32 6.03
C ARG A 3 -60.67 -1.78 5.60
N TRP A 4 -59.66 -1.04 6.04
CA TRP A 4 -58.23 -1.36 5.96
C TRP A 4 -57.89 -2.72 6.59
N ASN A 5 -57.06 -3.52 5.90
CA ASN A 5 -56.43 -4.72 6.46
C ASN A 5 -54.90 -4.49 6.53
N LEU A 6 -54.38 -4.38 7.75
CA LEU A 6 -52.97 -4.67 8.06
C LEU A 6 -52.70 -6.15 7.72
N ARG A 7 -51.71 -6.43 6.87
CA ARG A 7 -51.13 -7.77 6.75
C ARG A 7 -49.81 -7.81 7.53
N LEU A 8 -49.88 -8.37 8.73
CA LEU A 8 -48.73 -8.93 9.45
C LEU A 8 -48.17 -10.07 8.59
N LEU A 9 -46.94 -9.92 8.09
CA LEU A 9 -46.17 -11.00 7.49
C LEU A 9 -45.53 -11.80 8.63
N SER A 10 -46.24 -12.81 9.12
CA SER A 10 -45.68 -13.90 9.90
C SER A 10 -44.80 -14.76 8.98
N LEU A 11 -43.48 -14.58 9.06
CA LEU A 11 -42.53 -15.53 8.48
C LEU A 11 -42.70 -16.87 9.20
N ALA A 12 -43.12 -17.89 8.46
CA ALA A 12 -43.21 -19.24 8.96
C ALA A 12 -41.82 -19.73 9.35
N ALA A 13 -41.57 -19.87 10.66
CA ALA A 13 -40.56 -20.76 11.17
C ALA A 13 -40.92 -22.16 10.65
N LEU A 14 -40.08 -22.72 9.77
CA LEU A 14 -40.14 -24.14 9.45
C LEU A 14 -39.63 -24.90 10.67
N LEU A 15 -40.51 -25.06 11.66
CA LEU A 15 -40.45 -26.18 12.59
C LEU A 15 -40.46 -27.44 11.73
N ILE A 16 -39.36 -28.18 11.73
CA ILE A 16 -39.40 -29.60 11.42
C ILE A 16 -40.15 -30.25 12.59
N THR A 17 -41.47 -30.11 12.60
CA THR A 17 -42.41 -30.97 13.31
C THR A 17 -43.06 -31.89 12.29
N SER A 18 -42.26 -32.50 11.40
CA SER A 18 -42.66 -33.78 10.84
C SER A 18 -42.40 -34.82 11.92
N THR A 19 -43.46 -35.52 12.32
CA THR A 19 -43.37 -36.77 13.06
C THR A 19 -42.55 -37.77 12.24
N LEU A 20 -41.23 -37.74 12.41
CA LEU A 20 -40.34 -38.76 11.86
C LEU A 20 -40.59 -40.06 12.63
N ALA A 21 -41.10 -41.06 11.92
CA ALA A 21 -41.12 -42.43 12.40
C ALA A 21 -39.69 -42.84 12.80
N TYR A 22 -39.60 -43.43 14.00
CA TYR A 22 -38.37 -43.91 14.60
C TYR A 22 -37.61 -44.84 13.63
N GLY A 23 -36.48 -44.39 13.06
CA GLY A 23 -35.51 -45.28 12.42
C GLY A 23 -34.82 -44.79 11.13
N ALA A 24 -35.38 -43.86 10.37
CA ALA A 24 -34.77 -43.37 9.12
C ALA A 24 -34.33 -41.90 9.27
N GLY A 25 -33.05 -41.61 9.01
CA GLY A 25 -32.52 -40.23 8.95
C GLY A 25 -33.12 -39.42 7.78
N PRO A 26 -32.76 -38.13 7.65
CA PRO A 26 -33.27 -37.29 6.56
C PRO A 26 -32.85 -37.84 5.19
N SER A 27 -33.74 -37.72 4.21
CA SER A 27 -33.43 -38.06 2.82
C SER A 27 -32.46 -37.04 2.19
N PRO A 28 -31.79 -37.37 1.08
CA PRO A 28 -31.02 -36.38 0.32
C PRO A 28 -31.84 -35.13 -0.06
N ALA A 29 -33.11 -35.31 -0.41
CA ALA A 29 -34.01 -34.22 -0.76
C ALA A 29 -34.30 -33.29 0.43
N ASP A 30 -34.49 -33.86 1.63
CA ASP A 30 -34.70 -33.07 2.86
C ASP A 30 -33.50 -32.17 3.14
N ILE A 31 -32.27 -32.70 3.03
CA ILE A 31 -31.05 -31.92 3.25
C ILE A 31 -30.88 -30.84 2.15
N LEU A 32 -31.15 -31.17 0.89
CA LEU A 32 -31.03 -30.23 -0.24
C LEU A 32 -32.10 -29.14 -0.25
N SER A 33 -33.20 -29.32 0.47
CA SER A 33 -34.24 -28.29 0.64
C SER A 33 -33.73 -27.09 1.45
N ILE A 34 -32.75 -27.31 2.33
CA ILE A 34 -32.09 -26.26 3.08
C ILE A 34 -31.06 -25.57 2.17
N LYS A 35 -31.39 -24.35 1.76
CA LYS A 35 -30.51 -23.49 0.95
C LYS A 35 -29.72 -22.53 1.84
N PRO A 36 -28.53 -22.08 1.41
CA PRO A 36 -27.87 -20.95 2.03
C PRO A 36 -28.81 -19.74 2.08
N LYS A 37 -28.74 -18.99 3.17
CA LYS A 37 -29.45 -17.72 3.38
C LYS A 37 -28.79 -16.55 2.64
N GLN A 38 -27.49 -16.66 2.36
CA GLN A 38 -26.75 -15.67 1.59
C GLN A 38 -26.46 -16.17 0.18
N ASP A 39 -26.23 -15.24 -0.75
CA ASP A 39 -25.88 -15.57 -2.13
C ASP A 39 -24.45 -16.12 -2.20
N VAL A 40 -24.32 -17.41 -2.53
CA VAL A 40 -23.05 -18.15 -2.57
C VAL A 40 -23.05 -19.23 -3.64
N THR A 41 -21.86 -19.49 -4.21
CA THR A 41 -21.69 -20.58 -5.18
C THR A 41 -21.42 -21.88 -4.45
N ILE A 42 -22.24 -22.91 -4.72
CA ILE A 42 -22.15 -24.24 -4.09
C ILE A 42 -22.46 -25.33 -5.12
N SER A 43 -21.98 -26.55 -4.87
CA SER A 43 -22.41 -27.72 -5.65
C SER A 43 -23.87 -28.04 -5.33
N THR A 44 -24.68 -28.17 -6.38
CA THR A 44 -26.07 -28.63 -6.30
C THR A 44 -26.26 -29.75 -7.31
N PRO A 45 -26.62 -30.97 -6.88
CA PRO A 45 -26.84 -32.08 -7.79
C PRO A 45 -28.04 -31.80 -8.69
N THR A 46 -28.02 -32.34 -9.90
CA THR A 46 -29.17 -32.29 -10.81
C THR A 46 -30.32 -33.12 -10.24
N ALA A 47 -31.55 -32.88 -10.72
CA ALA A 47 -32.72 -33.62 -10.26
C ALA A 47 -32.57 -35.16 -10.39
N ALA A 48 -31.87 -35.62 -11.44
CA ALA A 48 -31.61 -37.04 -11.66
C ALA A 48 -30.51 -37.64 -10.76
N GLU A 49 -29.72 -36.80 -10.11
CA GLU A 49 -28.63 -37.20 -9.21
C GLU A 49 -29.06 -37.24 -7.75
N VAL A 50 -30.15 -36.55 -7.37
CA VAL A 50 -30.62 -36.46 -5.97
C VAL A 50 -30.84 -37.85 -5.36
N ASP A 51 -31.52 -38.74 -6.08
CA ASP A 51 -31.83 -40.10 -5.60
C ASP A 51 -30.59 -41.00 -5.50
N LYS A 52 -29.46 -40.58 -6.08
CA LYS A 52 -28.16 -41.27 -6.03
C LYS A 52 -27.23 -40.70 -4.97
N CYS A 53 -27.59 -39.56 -4.34
CA CYS A 53 -26.84 -39.00 -3.24
C CYS A 53 -27.00 -39.84 -1.96
N THR A 54 -25.99 -39.82 -1.11
CA THR A 54 -26.00 -40.57 0.16
C THR A 54 -25.98 -39.63 1.36
N VAL A 55 -26.78 -39.95 2.38
CA VAL A 55 -26.78 -39.25 3.66
C VAL A 55 -26.16 -40.14 4.74
N GLU A 56 -25.15 -39.62 5.43
CA GLU A 56 -24.46 -40.31 6.53
C GLU A 56 -24.69 -39.58 7.86
N LEU A 57 -25.00 -40.34 8.91
CA LEU A 57 -24.95 -39.82 10.29
C LEU A 57 -23.50 -39.71 10.74
N ILE A 58 -23.07 -38.51 11.08
CA ILE A 58 -21.76 -38.23 11.65
C ILE A 58 -21.90 -37.94 13.14
N ARG A 59 -21.03 -38.54 13.97
CA ARG A 59 -20.99 -38.31 15.42
C ARG A 59 -19.74 -37.50 15.76
N GLY A 60 -19.91 -36.50 16.61
CA GLY A 60 -18.80 -35.69 17.13
C GLY A 60 -18.41 -36.08 18.55
N ASN A 61 -17.76 -35.15 19.23
CA ASN A 61 -17.28 -35.35 20.59
C ASN A 61 -18.43 -35.37 21.59
N LYS A 62 -18.21 -36.11 22.68
CA LYS A 62 -19.01 -36.01 23.90
C LYS A 62 -18.59 -34.74 24.64
N LEU A 63 -19.55 -33.87 24.91
CA LEU A 63 -19.34 -32.61 25.61
C LEU A 63 -19.16 -32.85 27.11
N ALA A 64 -18.59 -31.87 27.81
CA ALA A 64 -18.37 -31.93 29.26
C ALA A 64 -19.67 -32.13 30.07
N ASN A 65 -20.80 -31.68 29.52
CA ASN A 65 -22.15 -31.88 30.10
C ASN A 65 -22.72 -33.29 29.83
N GLY A 66 -21.94 -34.20 29.24
CA GLY A 66 -22.34 -35.58 28.95
C GLY A 66 -23.15 -35.77 27.66
N LYS A 67 -23.58 -34.70 26.99
CA LYS A 67 -24.30 -34.77 25.71
C LYS A 67 -23.37 -35.13 24.56
N SER A 68 -23.91 -35.77 23.52
CA SER A 68 -23.13 -36.17 22.33
C SER A 68 -23.53 -35.30 21.15
N THR A 69 -22.54 -34.72 20.47
CA THR A 69 -22.77 -33.95 19.24
C THR A 69 -22.95 -34.88 18.05
N SER A 70 -23.78 -34.51 17.09
CA SER A 70 -24.02 -35.31 15.90
C SER A 70 -24.55 -34.47 14.75
N GLY A 71 -24.62 -35.04 13.55
CA GLY A 71 -25.14 -34.35 12.39
C GLY A 71 -25.24 -35.22 11.16
N TRP A 72 -25.54 -34.60 10.04
CA TRP A 72 -25.78 -35.27 8.77
C TRP A 72 -24.82 -34.77 7.70
N LEU A 73 -24.24 -35.70 6.96
CA LEU A 73 -23.31 -35.44 5.86
C LEU A 73 -23.93 -35.94 4.55
N LEU A 74 -24.21 -35.04 3.63
CA LEU A 74 -24.70 -35.37 2.29
C LEU A 74 -23.53 -35.46 1.32
N LYS A 75 -23.46 -36.54 0.55
CA LYS A 75 -22.48 -36.74 -0.52
C LYS A 75 -23.15 -36.96 -1.88
N ASP A 76 -22.49 -36.53 -2.94
CA ASP A 76 -22.87 -36.83 -4.31
C ASP A 76 -22.59 -38.31 -4.69
N PRO A 77 -23.04 -38.78 -5.85
CA PRO A 77 -22.82 -40.18 -6.27
C PRO A 77 -21.34 -40.57 -6.43
N GLN A 78 -20.44 -39.59 -6.48
CA GLN A 78 -18.99 -39.77 -6.57
C GLN A 78 -18.32 -39.70 -5.19
N GLY A 79 -19.10 -39.55 -4.11
CA GLY A 79 -18.63 -39.49 -2.74
C GLY A 79 -18.11 -38.12 -2.29
N LYS A 80 -18.25 -37.07 -3.10
CA LYS A 80 -17.87 -35.71 -2.70
C LYS A 80 -18.93 -35.11 -1.78
N ILE A 81 -18.49 -34.37 -0.77
CA ILE A 81 -19.39 -33.74 0.19
C ILE A 81 -20.13 -32.58 -0.48
N LEU A 82 -21.44 -32.53 -0.26
CA LEU A 82 -22.33 -31.45 -0.70
C LEU A 82 -22.77 -30.57 0.47
N ARG A 83 -23.18 -31.17 1.59
CA ARG A 83 -23.69 -30.47 2.77
C ARG A 83 -23.22 -31.18 4.04
N ARG A 84 -23.00 -30.41 5.10
CA ARG A 84 -22.79 -30.94 6.45
C ARG A 84 -23.57 -30.09 7.44
N PHE A 85 -24.60 -30.66 8.06
CA PHE A 85 -25.40 -29.96 9.07
C PHE A 85 -25.18 -30.61 10.43
N PHE A 86 -24.87 -29.82 11.46
CA PHE A 86 -24.31 -30.35 12.70
C PHE A 86 -24.89 -29.67 13.94
N ASP A 87 -25.19 -30.50 14.94
CA ASP A 87 -25.49 -30.11 16.30
C ASP A 87 -24.19 -30.02 17.10
N THR A 88 -23.81 -28.80 17.50
CA THR A 88 -22.60 -28.56 18.28
C THR A 88 -22.81 -28.63 19.80
N GLU A 89 -24.07 -28.71 20.27
CA GLU A 89 -24.42 -28.66 21.70
C GLU A 89 -25.02 -29.97 22.24
N GLY A 90 -25.29 -30.93 21.35
CA GLY A 90 -25.82 -32.25 21.68
C GLY A 90 -27.27 -32.21 22.20
N ASP A 91 -28.03 -31.17 21.85
CA ASP A 91 -29.44 -30.99 22.22
C ASP A 91 -30.41 -31.42 21.09
N ASN A 92 -29.88 -32.00 20.02
CA ASN A 92 -30.55 -32.41 18.79
C ASN A 92 -31.08 -31.25 17.93
N LYS A 93 -30.58 -30.03 18.12
CA LYS A 93 -30.81 -28.91 17.20
C LYS A 93 -29.58 -28.66 16.34
N LEU A 94 -29.82 -28.25 15.10
CA LEU A 94 -28.73 -27.87 14.21
C LEU A 94 -28.23 -26.48 14.61
N HIS A 95 -26.92 -26.33 14.67
CA HIS A 95 -26.25 -25.07 14.99
C HIS A 95 -25.28 -24.64 13.88
N LEU A 96 -24.85 -25.60 13.05
CA LEU A 96 -23.89 -25.37 11.99
C LEU A 96 -24.42 -25.92 10.67
N TRP A 97 -24.47 -25.07 9.65
CA TRP A 97 -24.81 -25.47 8.29
C TRP A 97 -23.64 -25.19 7.36
N SER A 98 -22.93 -26.23 6.93
CA SER A 98 -21.79 -26.15 6.01
C SER A 98 -22.20 -26.55 4.60
N PHE A 99 -21.74 -25.77 3.63
CA PHE A 99 -22.03 -25.92 2.20
C PHE A 99 -20.73 -26.04 1.40
N TYR A 100 -20.77 -26.90 0.38
CA TYR A 100 -19.58 -27.34 -0.32
C TYR A 100 -19.67 -27.08 -1.83
N LEU A 101 -18.52 -26.82 -2.45
CA LEU A 101 -18.33 -26.80 -3.89
C LEU A 101 -17.22 -27.78 -4.24
N ASN A 102 -17.51 -28.75 -5.11
CA ASN A 102 -16.58 -29.79 -5.55
C ASN A 102 -15.96 -30.62 -4.40
N GLY A 103 -16.65 -30.73 -3.26
CA GLY A 103 -16.19 -31.47 -2.07
C GLY A 103 -15.42 -30.62 -1.05
N GLU A 104 -15.14 -29.35 -1.34
CA GLU A 104 -14.49 -28.41 -0.42
C GLU A 104 -15.52 -27.49 0.23
N GLU A 105 -15.35 -27.19 1.52
CA GLU A 105 -16.27 -26.31 2.22
C GLU A 105 -16.02 -24.86 1.81
N VAL A 106 -17.05 -24.22 1.28
CA VAL A 106 -16.96 -22.86 0.71
C VAL A 106 -17.87 -21.85 1.41
N TYR A 107 -18.75 -22.32 2.30
CA TYR A 107 -19.65 -21.45 3.04
C TYR A 107 -20.20 -22.14 4.28
N ARG A 108 -20.42 -21.40 5.36
CA ARG A 108 -21.16 -21.90 6.53
C ARG A 108 -21.98 -20.85 7.25
N GLU A 109 -23.05 -21.33 7.87
CA GLU A 109 -23.93 -20.57 8.75
C GLU A 109 -23.85 -21.14 10.16
N ILE A 110 -23.86 -20.26 11.16
CA ILE A 110 -23.75 -20.61 12.57
C ILE A 110 -24.87 -19.92 13.33
N ASP A 111 -25.62 -20.71 14.08
CA ASP A 111 -26.43 -20.24 15.20
C ASP A 111 -25.54 -20.25 16.44
N SER A 112 -25.20 -19.06 16.91
CA SER A 112 -24.26 -18.85 18.01
C SER A 112 -24.93 -18.59 19.37
N ASN A 113 -26.27 -18.45 19.40
CA ASN A 113 -27.05 -18.20 20.60
C ASN A 113 -28.12 -19.29 20.88
N SER A 114 -28.16 -20.33 20.05
CA SER A 114 -28.99 -21.53 20.17
C SER A 114 -30.51 -21.26 20.08
N ASP A 115 -30.91 -20.24 19.33
CA ASP A 115 -32.33 -19.93 19.07
C ASP A 115 -32.88 -20.53 17.76
N ALA A 116 -32.10 -21.39 17.12
CA ALA A 116 -32.34 -22.06 15.85
C ALA A 116 -32.35 -21.13 14.62
N ILE A 117 -31.85 -19.90 14.75
CA ILE A 117 -31.71 -18.95 13.66
C ILE A 117 -30.22 -18.62 13.48
N PRO A 118 -29.58 -19.03 12.37
CA PRO A 118 -28.21 -18.62 12.10
C PRO A 118 -28.05 -17.11 12.11
N ASP A 119 -27.14 -16.62 12.97
CA ASP A 119 -26.80 -15.21 13.13
C ASP A 119 -25.39 -14.88 12.63
N GLN A 120 -24.58 -15.88 12.30
CA GLN A 120 -23.26 -15.68 11.70
C GLN A 120 -23.10 -16.43 10.38
N PHE A 121 -22.40 -15.78 9.46
CA PHE A 121 -22.24 -16.25 8.08
C PHE A 121 -20.77 -16.13 7.67
N ARG A 122 -20.18 -17.21 7.16
CA ARG A 122 -18.76 -17.25 6.78
C ARG A 122 -18.57 -17.76 5.37
N TRP A 123 -17.91 -16.96 4.55
CA TRP A 123 -17.48 -17.29 3.21
C TRP A 123 -16.07 -17.89 3.28
N LEU A 124 -15.84 -18.95 2.51
CA LEU A 124 -14.60 -19.71 2.52
C LEU A 124 -14.14 -20.04 1.09
N GLY A 125 -12.83 -20.18 0.90
CA GLY A 125 -12.24 -20.58 -0.37
C GLY A 125 -12.65 -19.65 -1.52
N VAL A 126 -13.26 -20.23 -2.57
CA VAL A 126 -13.65 -19.49 -3.78
C VAL A 126 -14.76 -18.46 -3.57
N ASN A 127 -15.53 -18.57 -2.48
CA ASN A 127 -16.60 -17.62 -2.15
C ASN A 127 -16.06 -16.41 -1.36
N GLY A 128 -14.77 -16.38 -1.02
CA GLY A 128 -14.12 -15.33 -0.25
C GLY A 128 -13.70 -15.76 1.15
N SER A 129 -13.48 -14.78 2.01
CA SER A 129 -12.95 -14.94 3.38
C SER A 129 -13.77 -14.20 4.45
N LYS A 130 -14.90 -13.60 4.06
CA LYS A 130 -15.71 -12.75 4.93
C LYS A 130 -16.37 -13.51 6.08
N TRP A 131 -16.58 -12.82 7.18
CA TRP A 131 -17.40 -13.26 8.31
C TRP A 131 -18.35 -12.13 8.72
N GLY A 132 -19.63 -12.29 8.37
CA GLY A 132 -20.71 -11.36 8.68
C GLY A 132 -21.57 -11.85 9.85
N VAL A 133 -22.22 -10.91 10.54
CA VAL A 133 -23.11 -11.15 11.68
C VAL A 133 -24.43 -10.41 11.45
N ASP A 134 -25.55 -11.10 11.63
CA ASP A 134 -26.93 -10.60 11.65
C ASP A 134 -27.47 -10.65 13.08
N ARG A 135 -27.03 -9.71 13.91
CA ARG A 135 -27.43 -9.60 15.32
C ARG A 135 -28.92 -9.36 15.47
N ARG A 136 -29.56 -8.79 14.44
CA ARG A 136 -30.99 -8.46 14.46
C ARG A 136 -31.86 -9.55 13.84
N GLN A 137 -31.27 -10.63 13.33
CA GLN A 137 -31.94 -11.76 12.68
C GLN A 137 -32.91 -11.34 11.58
N THR A 138 -32.50 -10.34 10.82
CA THR A 138 -33.28 -9.78 9.70
C THR A 138 -33.06 -10.54 8.39
N GLY A 139 -32.14 -11.50 8.37
CA GLY A 139 -31.57 -12.14 7.19
C GLY A 139 -30.47 -11.32 6.51
N LYS A 140 -30.14 -10.13 7.03
CA LYS A 140 -29.13 -9.22 6.48
C LYS A 140 -27.96 -9.04 7.44
N ILE A 141 -26.75 -8.95 6.90
CA ILE A 141 -25.56 -8.67 7.70
C ILE A 141 -25.65 -7.25 8.27
N ASP A 142 -25.49 -7.12 9.58
CA ASP A 142 -25.43 -5.84 10.28
C ASP A 142 -24.00 -5.36 10.50
N THR A 143 -23.05 -6.30 10.58
CA THR A 143 -21.63 -5.99 10.78
C THR A 143 -20.74 -7.12 10.30
N TRP A 144 -19.50 -6.78 9.97
CA TRP A 144 -18.46 -7.72 9.54
C TRP A 144 -17.35 -7.84 10.59
N ILE A 145 -17.02 -9.08 10.98
CA ILE A 145 -15.90 -9.41 11.87
C ILE A 145 -14.61 -9.64 11.06
N VAL A 146 -14.75 -10.16 9.83
CA VAL A 146 -13.67 -10.33 8.87
C VAL A 146 -14.18 -9.87 7.51
N ILE A 147 -13.45 -8.98 6.85
CA ILE A 147 -13.71 -8.56 5.46
C ILE A 147 -12.47 -7.84 4.94
N SER A 148 -11.96 -8.25 3.77
CA SER A 148 -10.81 -7.61 3.12
C SER A 148 -11.21 -6.28 2.46
N PRO A 149 -10.25 -5.39 2.08
CA PRO A 149 -10.59 -4.19 1.32
C PRO A 149 -11.32 -4.50 0.02
N GLU A 150 -10.87 -5.53 -0.70
CA GLU A 150 -11.45 -5.99 -1.95
C GLU A 150 -12.91 -6.43 -1.75
N GLU A 151 -13.17 -7.19 -0.70
CA GLU A 151 -14.52 -7.66 -0.36
C GLU A 151 -15.42 -6.51 0.16
N VAL A 152 -14.89 -5.54 0.90
CA VAL A 152 -15.61 -4.30 1.24
C VAL A 152 -16.07 -3.61 -0.03
N SER A 153 -15.19 -3.49 -1.01
CA SER A 153 -15.45 -2.76 -2.24
C SER A 153 -16.51 -3.46 -3.14
N GLN A 154 -16.56 -4.79 -3.12
CA GLN A 154 -17.63 -5.56 -3.75
C GLN A 154 -18.98 -5.30 -3.07
N GLU A 155 -19.03 -5.28 -1.73
CA GLU A 155 -20.24 -4.97 -0.98
C GLU A 155 -20.69 -3.52 -1.19
N VAL A 156 -19.76 -2.57 -1.32
CA VAL A 156 -20.05 -1.16 -1.66
C VAL A 156 -20.76 -1.07 -3.01
N LEU A 157 -20.20 -1.69 -4.06
CA LEU A 157 -20.83 -1.67 -5.38
C LEU A 157 -22.20 -2.35 -5.33
N ALA A 158 -22.30 -3.51 -4.67
CA ALA A 158 -23.56 -4.23 -4.54
C ALA A 158 -24.64 -3.41 -3.80
N ALA A 159 -24.24 -2.63 -2.78
CA ALA A 159 -25.14 -1.71 -2.09
C ALA A 159 -25.63 -0.59 -3.00
N VAL A 160 -24.73 0.02 -3.81
CA VAL A 160 -25.10 1.06 -4.79
C VAL A 160 -26.04 0.51 -5.85
N VAL A 161 -25.73 -0.65 -6.44
CA VAL A 161 -26.54 -1.30 -7.47
C VAL A 161 -27.94 -1.65 -6.94
N ALA A 162 -28.02 -2.24 -5.74
CA ALA A 162 -29.28 -2.59 -5.09
C ALA A 162 -30.00 -1.38 -4.46
N LYS A 163 -29.37 -0.20 -4.44
CA LYS A 163 -29.85 1.00 -3.72
C LYS A 163 -30.14 0.70 -2.24
N ASP A 164 -29.37 -0.22 -1.65
CA ASP A 164 -29.56 -0.73 -0.29
C ASP A 164 -28.58 -0.06 0.67
N TYR A 165 -29.04 1.03 1.32
CA TYR A 165 -28.22 1.72 2.31
C TYR A 165 -27.93 0.86 3.55
N ALA A 166 -28.82 -0.07 3.92
CA ALA A 166 -28.58 -0.93 5.07
C ALA A 166 -27.40 -1.88 4.81
N ARG A 167 -27.24 -2.35 3.57
CA ARG A 167 -26.08 -3.13 3.13
C ARG A 167 -24.78 -2.32 3.22
N LEU A 168 -24.80 -1.05 2.80
CA LEU A 168 -23.64 -0.15 2.97
C LEU A 168 -23.34 0.11 4.45
N GLN A 169 -24.37 0.36 5.25
CA GLN A 169 -24.24 0.69 6.68
C GLN A 169 -23.54 -0.42 7.47
N ALA A 170 -23.71 -1.69 7.07
CA ALA A 170 -23.04 -2.82 7.70
C ALA A 170 -21.50 -2.79 7.58
N LEU A 171 -20.97 -2.02 6.63
CA LEU A 171 -19.54 -1.83 6.40
C LEU A 171 -18.95 -0.70 7.25
N PHE A 172 -19.79 0.13 7.89
CA PHE A 172 -19.31 1.28 8.65
C PHE A 172 -18.68 0.90 9.98
N LEU A 173 -17.75 1.75 10.40
CA LEU A 173 -17.13 1.70 11.71
C LEU A 173 -18.20 1.93 12.80
N SER A 174 -18.33 0.98 13.72
CA SER A 174 -19.27 1.05 14.83
C SER A 174 -18.72 1.83 16.02
N LYS A 175 -19.56 2.07 17.02
CA LYS A 175 -19.12 2.67 18.29
C LYS A 175 -18.10 1.76 18.98
N GLU A 176 -18.38 0.46 19.02
CA GLU A 176 -17.52 -0.55 19.62
C GLU A 176 -16.17 -0.66 18.89
N ASP A 177 -16.16 -0.47 17.57
CA ASP A 177 -14.93 -0.44 16.77
C ASP A 177 -14.06 0.77 17.16
N MET A 178 -14.65 1.96 17.29
CA MET A 178 -13.92 3.17 17.72
C MET A 178 -13.35 3.03 19.14
N GLU A 179 -14.10 2.40 20.04
CA GLU A 179 -13.65 2.07 21.41
C GLU A 179 -12.49 1.07 21.38
N THR A 180 -12.57 0.05 20.53
CA THR A 180 -11.51 -0.96 20.33
C THR A 180 -10.21 -0.31 19.83
N LEU A 181 -10.33 0.64 18.90
CA LEU A 181 -9.20 1.41 18.36
C LEU A 181 -8.69 2.48 19.34
N GLN A 182 -9.44 2.79 20.41
CA GLN A 182 -9.13 3.84 21.38
C GLN A 182 -8.89 5.21 20.73
N LEU A 183 -9.66 5.54 19.69
CA LEU A 183 -9.43 6.77 18.92
C LEU A 183 -9.56 8.03 19.78
N PRO A 184 -8.75 9.08 19.52
CA PRO A 184 -8.89 10.37 20.19
C PRO A 184 -10.27 10.97 19.96
N GLU A 185 -10.76 11.76 20.92
CA GLU A 185 -12.12 12.33 20.87
C GLU A 185 -12.40 13.12 19.58
N ALA A 186 -11.43 13.91 19.11
CA ALA A 186 -11.54 14.65 17.84
C ALA A 186 -11.77 13.72 16.64
N GLU A 187 -11.10 12.57 16.62
CA GLU A 187 -11.20 11.59 15.54
C GLU A 187 -12.52 10.82 15.60
N VAL A 188 -12.97 10.47 16.80
CA VAL A 188 -14.31 9.91 17.02
C VAL A 188 -15.40 10.87 16.53
N ILE A 189 -15.27 12.17 16.80
CA ILE A 189 -16.21 13.20 16.32
C ILE A 189 -16.19 13.28 14.78
N ARG A 190 -15.00 13.30 14.15
CA ARG A 190 -14.86 13.33 12.69
C ARG A 190 -15.55 12.14 12.02
N ILE A 191 -15.31 10.93 12.53
CA ILE A 191 -15.88 9.69 11.99
C ILE A 191 -17.40 9.68 12.17
N LYS A 192 -17.90 10.03 13.38
CA LYS A 192 -19.34 10.10 13.64
C LYS A 192 -20.05 11.08 12.73
N ASN A 193 -19.48 12.25 12.50
CA ASN A 193 -20.05 13.26 11.59
C ASN A 193 -20.08 12.74 10.15
N SER A 194 -19.04 12.03 9.72
CA SER A 194 -18.97 11.44 8.38
C SER A 194 -20.03 10.34 8.19
N ILE A 195 -20.17 9.43 9.15
CA ILE A 195 -21.20 8.38 9.15
C ILE A 195 -22.60 8.97 9.22
N ALA A 196 -22.82 10.02 10.02
CA ALA A 196 -24.11 10.71 10.10
C ALA A 196 -24.54 11.34 8.76
N ALA A 197 -23.57 11.83 7.97
CA ALA A 197 -23.81 12.37 6.64
C ALA A 197 -23.94 11.31 5.54
N ALA A 198 -23.54 10.06 5.81
CA ALA A 198 -23.38 9.02 4.81
C ALA A 198 -24.68 8.66 4.09
N GLN A 199 -25.83 8.65 4.77
CA GLN A 199 -27.12 8.33 4.12
C GLN A 199 -27.52 9.37 3.06
N ALA A 200 -27.32 10.66 3.37
CA ALA A 200 -27.59 11.74 2.43
C ALA A 200 -26.63 11.69 1.24
N LYS A 201 -25.33 11.45 1.50
CA LYS A 201 -24.32 11.26 0.45
C LYS A 201 -24.62 10.06 -0.43
N PHE A 202 -24.97 8.92 0.14
CA PHE A 202 -25.35 7.72 -0.60
C PHE A 202 -26.56 7.98 -1.49
N THR A 203 -27.58 8.66 -0.98
CA THR A 203 -28.77 9.07 -1.75
C THR A 203 -28.38 9.97 -2.93
N LYS A 204 -27.42 10.88 -2.73
CA LYS A 204 -26.86 11.71 -3.80
C LYS A 204 -26.08 10.87 -4.82
N THR A 205 -25.26 9.94 -4.38
CA THR A 205 -24.48 9.02 -5.24
C THR A 205 -25.40 8.20 -6.15
N ILE A 206 -26.39 7.49 -5.59
CA ILE A 206 -27.34 6.70 -6.41
C ILE A 206 -28.15 7.60 -7.35
N SER A 207 -28.45 8.85 -6.96
CA SER A 207 -29.15 9.82 -7.80
C SER A 207 -28.27 10.37 -8.94
N GLY A 208 -26.95 10.41 -8.75
CA GLY A 208 -25.98 10.74 -9.81
C GLY A 208 -25.72 9.58 -10.76
N MET A 209 -25.91 8.34 -10.30
CA MET A 209 -25.64 7.10 -11.05
C MET A 209 -26.91 6.47 -11.64
N LYS A 210 -27.92 7.26 -12.03
CA LYS A 210 -29.24 6.74 -12.50
C LYS A 210 -29.17 5.78 -13.69
N ALA A 211 -28.08 5.80 -14.44
CA ALA A 211 -27.85 4.92 -15.58
C ALA A 211 -27.24 3.56 -15.22
N LEU A 212 -26.82 3.34 -13.96
CA LEU A 212 -26.20 2.10 -13.52
C LEU A 212 -27.23 0.96 -13.52
N SER A 213 -26.97 -0.09 -14.29
CA SER A 213 -27.85 -1.25 -14.38
C SER A 213 -27.66 -2.21 -13.20
N GLU A 214 -28.69 -3.02 -12.94
CA GLU A 214 -28.64 -4.12 -11.97
C GLU A 214 -27.58 -5.20 -12.32
N LYS A 215 -27.04 -5.16 -13.54
CA LYS A 215 -26.01 -6.11 -14.02
C LYS A 215 -24.60 -5.56 -13.91
N ALA A 216 -24.40 -4.39 -13.29
CA ALA A 216 -23.08 -3.84 -13.09
C ALA A 216 -22.20 -4.82 -12.30
N LYS A 217 -20.99 -5.07 -12.82
CA LYS A 217 -20.03 -6.04 -12.28
C LYS A 217 -18.86 -5.31 -11.67
N TRP A 218 -18.47 -5.75 -10.48
CA TRP A 218 -17.21 -5.36 -9.89
C TRP A 218 -16.06 -5.96 -10.70
N ILE A 219 -15.01 -5.17 -10.97
CA ILE A 219 -13.83 -5.61 -11.74
C ILE A 219 -12.58 -5.63 -10.86
N HIS A 220 -12.26 -4.52 -10.19
CA HIS A 220 -11.05 -4.37 -9.39
C HIS A 220 -11.20 -3.27 -8.35
N LEU A 221 -10.40 -3.35 -7.27
CA LEU A 221 -10.22 -2.28 -6.30
C LEU A 221 -8.78 -1.75 -6.39
N GLU A 222 -8.65 -0.47 -6.68
CA GLU A 222 -7.39 0.25 -6.62
C GLU A 222 -7.21 0.92 -5.26
N THR A 223 -6.15 0.52 -4.56
CA THR A 223 -5.70 1.15 -3.30
C THR A 223 -4.19 1.39 -3.36
N LYS A 224 -3.72 2.45 -2.69
CA LYS A 224 -2.30 2.55 -2.33
C LYS A 224 -1.97 1.60 -1.17
N MET A 225 -0.68 1.45 -0.85
CA MET A 225 -0.27 0.75 0.38
C MET A 225 -1.03 1.32 1.60
N PRO A 226 -1.52 0.46 2.51
CA PRO A 226 -2.17 0.94 3.72
C PRO A 226 -1.14 1.71 4.56
N GLN A 227 -1.57 2.84 5.11
CA GLN A 227 -0.75 3.68 5.96
C GLN A 227 -1.03 3.32 7.42
N THR A 228 -0.01 3.42 8.26
CA THR A 228 -0.15 3.22 9.70
C THR A 228 0.14 4.53 10.40
N VAL A 229 -0.79 4.99 11.23
CA VAL A 229 -0.55 6.05 12.20
C VAL A 229 -0.18 5.40 13.53
N PRO A 230 1.06 5.56 14.02
CA PRO A 230 1.52 4.94 15.26
C PRO A 230 0.68 5.37 16.47
N ALA A 231 0.46 4.43 17.40
CA ALA A 231 -0.34 4.63 18.60
C ALA A 231 0.16 5.80 19.46
N ASP A 232 1.48 5.94 19.60
CA ASP A 232 2.11 7.02 20.36
C ASP A 232 1.86 8.42 19.76
N SER A 233 1.74 8.50 18.43
CA SER A 233 1.41 9.73 17.71
C SER A 233 -0.04 10.15 17.89
N LEU A 234 -0.94 9.18 18.14
CA LEU A 234 -2.36 9.43 18.42
C LEU A 234 -2.65 9.55 19.92
N GLY A 235 -1.71 9.21 20.80
CA GLY A 235 -1.97 9.08 22.24
C GLY A 235 -2.86 7.88 22.58
N THR A 236 -2.82 6.83 21.76
CA THR A 236 -3.62 5.60 21.89
C THR A 236 -2.71 4.41 22.22
N ARG A 237 -3.30 3.21 22.41
CA ARG A 237 -2.54 1.96 22.62
C ARG A 237 -2.47 1.06 21.40
N VAL A 238 -3.12 1.45 20.31
CA VAL A 238 -3.29 0.63 19.11
C VAL A 238 -2.96 1.49 17.90
N ASP A 239 -2.12 0.97 17.02
CA ASP A 239 -1.80 1.62 15.76
C ASP A 239 -3.06 1.69 14.87
N LEU A 240 -3.26 2.82 14.22
CA LEU A 240 -4.36 2.99 13.28
C LEU A 240 -3.87 2.67 11.86
N VAL A 241 -4.30 1.55 11.31
CA VAL A 241 -4.00 1.18 9.92
C VAL A 241 -5.18 1.57 9.04
N HIS A 242 -4.92 2.30 7.96
CA HIS A 242 -5.97 2.77 7.05
C HIS A 242 -5.52 2.86 5.58
N HIS A 243 -6.45 2.68 4.67
CA HIS A 243 -6.34 3.20 3.31
C HIS A 243 -7.08 4.54 3.28
N LYS A 244 -6.35 5.64 3.04
CA LYS A 244 -6.96 6.97 2.94
C LYS A 244 -8.01 7.06 1.83
N GLN A 245 -7.89 6.21 0.81
CA GLN A 245 -8.76 6.16 -0.36
C GLN A 245 -8.73 4.78 -1.01
N GLY A 246 -9.85 4.40 -1.62
CA GLY A 246 -9.96 3.27 -2.53
C GLY A 246 -10.85 3.63 -3.73
N THR A 247 -10.57 3.04 -4.89
CA THR A 247 -11.35 3.23 -6.11
C THR A 247 -11.79 1.90 -6.68
N ILE A 248 -13.09 1.71 -6.86
CA ILE A 248 -13.67 0.54 -7.50
C ILE A 248 -13.76 0.79 -8.99
N LEU A 249 -13.11 -0.06 -9.79
CA LEU A 249 -13.44 -0.23 -11.20
C LEU A 249 -14.65 -1.14 -11.30
N TYR A 250 -15.70 -0.69 -11.96
CA TYR A 250 -16.86 -1.51 -12.28
C TYR A 250 -17.19 -1.43 -13.77
N GLN A 251 -17.86 -2.47 -14.27
CA GLN A 251 -18.31 -2.58 -15.64
C GLN A 251 -19.84 -2.65 -15.68
N ASP A 252 -20.47 -1.84 -16.51
CA ASP A 252 -21.91 -1.90 -16.80
C ASP A 252 -22.14 -2.05 -18.31
N GLY A 253 -22.55 -3.25 -18.73
CA GLY A 253 -22.54 -3.63 -20.14
C GLY A 253 -21.12 -3.63 -20.71
N GLU A 254 -20.87 -2.81 -21.73
CA GLU A 254 -19.52 -2.63 -22.31
C GLU A 254 -18.74 -1.47 -21.68
N LYS A 255 -19.39 -0.63 -20.85
CA LYS A 255 -18.77 0.55 -20.26
C LYS A 255 -18.06 0.22 -18.96
N HIS A 256 -16.91 0.84 -18.75
CA HIS A 256 -16.19 0.81 -17.48
C HIS A 256 -16.23 2.19 -16.86
N ASP A 257 -16.41 2.25 -15.55
CA ASP A 257 -16.45 3.49 -14.78
C ASP A 257 -16.00 3.22 -13.34
N TRP A 258 -15.89 4.28 -12.55
CA TRP A 258 -15.22 4.27 -11.26
C TRP A 258 -16.13 4.72 -10.12
N LEU A 259 -15.92 4.13 -8.95
CA LEU A 259 -16.63 4.48 -7.72
C LEU A 259 -15.63 4.53 -6.56
N GLN A 260 -15.43 5.70 -5.97
CA GLN A 260 -14.56 5.86 -4.81
C GLN A 260 -15.25 5.31 -3.55
N THR A 261 -14.51 4.58 -2.72
CA THR A 261 -15.00 4.06 -1.43
C THR A 261 -14.94 5.09 -0.31
N GLY A 262 -14.00 6.03 -0.40
CA GLY A 262 -13.55 6.83 0.75
C GLY A 262 -12.49 6.09 1.58
N GLU A 263 -12.27 6.56 2.81
CA GLU A 263 -11.29 6.00 3.75
C GLU A 263 -11.76 4.65 4.31
N LEU A 264 -10.86 3.66 4.30
CA LEU A 264 -11.04 2.36 4.94
C LEU A 264 -10.10 2.24 6.14
N ILE A 265 -10.63 1.92 7.32
CA ILE A 265 -9.87 1.73 8.55
C ILE A 265 -9.90 0.25 8.94
N GLN A 266 -8.75 -0.31 9.30
CA GLN A 266 -8.66 -1.69 9.76
C GLN A 266 -9.02 -1.79 11.25
N VAL A 267 -9.95 -2.67 11.58
CA VAL A 267 -10.34 -3.04 12.94
C VAL A 267 -10.21 -4.54 13.09
N GLY A 268 -9.15 -5.00 13.77
CA GLY A 268 -8.80 -6.42 13.82
C GLY A 268 -8.59 -6.99 12.41
N ARG A 269 -9.52 -7.86 11.97
CA ARG A 269 -9.48 -8.52 10.65
C ARG A 269 -10.51 -7.96 9.65
N ALA A 270 -11.22 -6.89 10.00
CA ALA A 270 -12.20 -6.24 9.15
C ALA A 270 -11.71 -4.87 8.70
N TRP A 271 -11.87 -4.57 7.42
CA TRP A 271 -11.77 -3.21 6.91
C TRP A 271 -13.14 -2.54 6.97
N LYS A 272 -13.19 -1.31 7.47
CA LYS A 272 -14.42 -0.57 7.78
C LYS A 272 -14.41 0.78 7.09
N LEU A 273 -15.56 1.17 6.56
CA LEU A 273 -15.75 2.48 5.95
C LEU A 273 -16.14 3.52 7.00
N ILE A 274 -15.83 4.79 6.72
CA ILE A 274 -16.30 5.91 7.54
C ILE A 274 -17.17 6.90 6.76
N ASP A 275 -17.35 6.68 5.46
CA ASP A 275 -18.13 7.55 4.58
C ASP A 275 -18.82 6.73 3.48
N ALA A 276 -19.82 7.34 2.82
CA ALA A 276 -20.49 6.74 1.68
C ALA A 276 -19.65 6.87 0.39
N PRO A 277 -19.81 5.94 -0.57
CA PRO A 277 -19.06 5.99 -1.82
C PRO A 277 -19.48 7.16 -2.70
N THR A 278 -18.58 7.62 -3.56
CA THR A 278 -18.79 8.73 -4.51
C THR A 278 -18.38 8.33 -5.93
N PRO A 279 -19.12 8.74 -6.99
CA PRO A 279 -18.75 8.41 -8.36
C PRO A 279 -17.39 9.01 -8.76
N GLY A 280 -16.65 8.35 -9.65
CA GLY A 280 -15.38 8.83 -10.21
C GLY A 280 -14.15 8.03 -9.77
N SER A 281 -12.99 8.36 -10.37
CA SER A 281 -11.69 7.74 -10.05
C SER A 281 -10.87 8.64 -9.12
N VAL A 282 -9.83 8.10 -8.48
CA VAL A 282 -8.86 8.89 -7.68
C VAL A 282 -7.88 9.69 -8.56
N VAL A 283 -7.87 9.45 -9.88
CA VAL A 283 -6.91 10.03 -10.82
C VAL A 283 -7.30 11.46 -11.21
N ASP A 284 -7.27 12.34 -10.21
CA ASP A 284 -6.94 13.77 -10.34
C ASP A 284 -5.55 14.06 -9.72
N ALA A 285 -4.68 13.04 -9.59
CA ALA A 285 -3.26 13.22 -9.26
C ALA A 285 -2.38 12.27 -10.10
N PRO A 286 -1.50 12.77 -10.98
CA PRO A 286 -0.56 11.93 -11.71
C PRO A 286 0.48 11.33 -10.76
N VAL A 287 0.74 10.02 -10.92
CA VAL A 287 1.91 9.36 -10.36
C VAL A 287 3.10 9.68 -11.27
N SER A 288 3.92 10.63 -10.85
CA SER A 288 5.31 10.78 -11.31
C SER A 288 6.17 11.07 -10.09
N GLY A 289 7.21 10.25 -9.90
CA GLY A 289 8.08 10.31 -8.73
C GLY A 289 8.77 11.67 -8.59
N THR A 290 8.24 12.48 -7.69
CA THR A 290 8.92 13.52 -6.91
C THR A 290 8.02 13.77 -5.70
N SER A 291 8.55 13.61 -4.49
CA SER A 291 7.96 13.93 -3.19
C SER A 291 6.42 14.00 -3.14
N GLU A 292 5.79 12.93 -2.62
CA GLU A 292 4.40 12.96 -2.17
C GLU A 292 4.27 14.02 -1.08
N VAL A 293 3.98 15.24 -1.50
CA VAL A 293 3.57 16.28 -0.58
C VAL A 293 2.06 16.34 -0.59
N ALA A 294 1.52 15.66 0.42
CA ALA A 294 0.28 16.01 1.09
C ALA A 294 -0.86 16.56 0.21
N SER A 295 -1.72 15.67 -0.28
CA SER A 295 -3.15 15.98 -0.43
C SER A 295 -3.87 16.05 0.93
N ASN A 296 -3.20 16.54 1.98
CA ASN A 296 -3.85 16.91 3.24
C ASN A 296 -4.60 18.22 3.01
N GLY A 297 -5.87 18.14 2.63
CA GLY A 297 -6.67 19.36 2.50
C GLY A 297 -8.04 19.25 1.85
N SER A 298 -8.78 18.14 1.95
CA SER A 298 -10.25 18.23 1.97
C SER A 298 -10.75 18.26 3.41
N ALA A 299 -10.19 19.17 4.20
CA ALA A 299 -11.04 19.82 5.18
C ALA A 299 -12.21 20.42 4.39
N ASN A 300 -13.45 20.27 4.86
CA ASN A 300 -14.53 21.15 4.42
C ASN A 300 -14.09 22.58 4.78
N ILE A 301 -13.31 23.21 3.91
CA ILE A 301 -13.03 24.62 3.95
C ILE A 301 -14.36 25.25 3.57
N ASP A 302 -14.99 25.91 4.52
CA ASP A 302 -16.17 26.72 4.27
C ASP A 302 -15.73 27.85 3.33
N LEU A 303 -15.93 27.64 2.03
CA LEU A 303 -15.50 28.56 0.99
C LEU A 303 -16.59 29.61 0.82
N PRO A 304 -16.22 30.91 0.76
CA PRO A 304 -17.19 31.96 0.46
C PRO A 304 -17.93 31.69 -0.85
N ASP A 305 -19.18 32.13 -0.93
CA ASP A 305 -20.01 31.95 -2.13
C ASP A 305 -19.34 32.52 -3.40
N GLU A 306 -18.51 33.55 -3.24
CA GLU A 306 -17.71 34.18 -4.29
C GLU A 306 -16.68 33.23 -4.93
N ALA A 307 -16.28 32.15 -4.24
CA ALA A 307 -15.35 31.16 -4.77
C ALA A 307 -16.03 30.13 -5.70
N LYS A 308 -17.36 29.96 -5.61
CA LYS A 308 -18.12 28.94 -6.35
C LYS A 308 -17.89 28.97 -7.87
N PRO A 309 -17.90 30.14 -8.55
CA PRO A 309 -17.67 30.19 -9.99
C PRO A 309 -16.27 29.69 -10.40
N PHE A 310 -15.26 29.86 -9.56
CA PHE A 310 -13.91 29.38 -9.83
C PHE A 310 -13.77 27.88 -9.55
N LEU A 311 -14.48 27.36 -8.54
CA LEU A 311 -14.56 25.91 -8.30
C LEU A 311 -15.26 25.19 -9.44
N ASP A 312 -16.29 25.78 -10.04
CA ASP A 312 -16.97 25.17 -11.19
C ASP A 312 -16.07 25.18 -12.43
N LYS A 313 -15.33 26.27 -12.68
CA LYS A 313 -14.29 26.30 -13.72
C LYS A 313 -13.18 25.28 -13.48
N LEU A 314 -12.78 25.07 -12.22
CA LEU A 314 -11.78 24.07 -11.86
C LEU A 314 -12.30 22.67 -12.18
N LYS A 315 -13.54 22.34 -11.80
CA LYS A 315 -14.19 21.06 -12.16
C LYS A 315 -14.29 20.87 -13.66
N GLU A 316 -14.65 21.91 -14.41
CA GLU A 316 -14.74 21.84 -15.87
C GLU A 316 -13.38 21.58 -16.53
N LEU A 317 -12.31 22.11 -15.95
CA LEU A 317 -10.93 21.88 -16.39
C LEU A 317 -10.46 20.46 -16.01
N ASP A 318 -10.67 20.05 -14.75
CA ASP A 318 -10.28 18.73 -14.22
C ASP A 318 -11.03 17.61 -14.96
N ALA A 319 -12.30 17.82 -15.36
CA ALA A 319 -13.05 16.89 -16.22
C ALA A 319 -12.42 16.67 -17.61
N LYS A 320 -11.50 17.56 -18.02
CA LYS A 320 -10.74 17.49 -19.28
C LYS A 320 -9.25 17.22 -19.04
N ALA A 321 -8.88 16.74 -17.85
CA ALA A 321 -7.50 16.44 -17.50
C ALA A 321 -6.85 15.53 -18.57
N PRO A 322 -5.59 15.80 -18.97
CA PRO A 322 -4.88 14.98 -19.94
C PRO A 322 -4.79 13.51 -19.52
N LYS A 323 -5.07 12.61 -20.46
CA LYS A 323 -5.00 11.16 -20.20
C LYS A 323 -3.56 10.65 -20.25
N GLN A 324 -3.33 9.47 -19.67
CA GLN A 324 -2.03 8.80 -19.73
C GLN A 324 -1.59 8.60 -21.19
N GLY A 325 -0.37 9.04 -21.51
CA GLY A 325 0.20 8.97 -22.86
C GLY A 325 -0.07 10.20 -23.74
N GLU A 326 -0.79 11.22 -23.25
CA GLU A 326 -0.87 12.51 -23.92
C GLU A 326 0.46 13.28 -23.89
N SER A 327 0.59 14.24 -24.80
CA SER A 327 1.82 14.99 -24.99
C SER A 327 2.14 15.89 -23.79
N VAL A 328 3.43 16.01 -23.49
CA VAL A 328 3.92 16.71 -22.29
C VAL A 328 3.51 18.19 -22.24
N ASP A 329 3.33 18.84 -23.39
CA ASP A 329 2.85 20.22 -23.52
C ASP A 329 1.40 20.37 -23.07
N LYS A 330 0.54 19.36 -23.29
CA LYS A 330 -0.85 19.38 -22.80
C LYS A 330 -0.92 19.19 -21.30
N ILE A 331 -0.09 18.30 -20.75
CA ILE A 331 0.04 18.11 -19.30
C ILE A 331 0.52 19.41 -18.65
N ALA A 332 1.50 20.07 -19.26
CA ALA A 332 2.02 21.34 -18.81
C ALA A 332 0.96 22.46 -18.86
N GLN A 333 0.22 22.56 -19.97
CA GLN A 333 -0.84 23.56 -20.14
C GLN A 333 -1.99 23.35 -19.15
N TYR A 334 -2.44 22.11 -18.94
CA TYR A 334 -3.48 21.78 -17.97
C TYR A 334 -3.10 22.26 -16.56
N ASN A 335 -1.90 21.92 -16.09
CA ASN A 335 -1.45 22.31 -14.76
C ASN A 335 -1.29 23.84 -14.63
N PHE A 336 -0.83 24.51 -15.69
CA PHE A 336 -0.75 25.96 -15.72
C PHE A 336 -2.12 26.63 -15.65
N ASP A 337 -3.09 26.18 -16.46
CA ASP A 337 -4.47 26.70 -16.45
C ASP A 337 -5.14 26.45 -15.09
N ARG A 338 -4.89 25.28 -14.49
CA ARG A 338 -5.37 24.92 -13.17
C ARG A 338 -4.86 25.91 -12.12
N ALA A 339 -3.56 26.19 -12.13
CA ALA A 339 -2.96 27.18 -11.24
C ALA A 339 -3.63 28.56 -11.38
N LEU A 340 -3.85 29.06 -12.61
CA LEU A 340 -4.48 30.36 -12.85
C LEU A 340 -5.90 30.47 -12.27
N ILE A 341 -6.65 29.37 -12.23
CA ILE A 341 -7.97 29.33 -11.58
C ILE A 341 -7.83 29.40 -10.05
N LEU A 342 -6.92 28.59 -9.48
CA LEU A 342 -6.66 28.55 -8.04
C LEU A 342 -6.22 29.92 -7.50
N GLU A 343 -5.46 30.69 -8.28
CA GLU A 343 -5.04 32.05 -7.92
C GLU A 343 -6.22 33.01 -7.69
N LYS A 344 -7.37 32.76 -8.31
CA LYS A 344 -8.58 33.56 -8.09
C LYS A 344 -9.29 33.20 -6.78
N ILE A 345 -9.01 32.02 -6.24
CA ILE A 345 -9.59 31.52 -4.98
C ILE A 345 -8.79 32.07 -3.78
N VAL A 346 -7.45 32.11 -3.86
CA VAL A 346 -6.57 32.57 -2.76
C VAL A 346 -6.98 33.88 -2.07
N PRO A 347 -7.36 34.98 -2.78
CA PRO A 347 -7.76 36.22 -2.11
C PRO A 347 -9.11 36.11 -1.36
N LEU A 348 -9.90 35.08 -1.62
CA LEU A 348 -11.21 34.86 -1.00
C LEU A 348 -11.11 34.06 0.30
N VAL A 349 -9.99 33.38 0.54
CA VAL A 349 -9.79 32.48 1.68
C VAL A 349 -8.77 33.05 2.66
N LYS A 350 -8.87 32.67 3.94
CA LYS A 350 -8.00 33.17 5.02
C LYS A 350 -7.41 32.03 5.85
N GLY A 351 -6.37 32.32 6.62
CA GLY A 351 -5.75 31.38 7.56
C GLY A 351 -5.17 30.14 6.88
N THR A 352 -5.20 29.00 7.57
CA THR A 352 -4.62 27.73 7.11
C THR A 352 -5.21 27.21 5.80
N ALA A 353 -6.49 27.49 5.53
CA ALA A 353 -7.11 27.18 4.26
C ALA A 353 -6.40 27.88 3.09
N ARG A 354 -6.04 29.17 3.26
CA ARG A 354 -5.30 29.93 2.25
C ARG A 354 -3.95 29.30 1.94
N ASP A 355 -3.23 28.84 2.96
CA ASP A 355 -1.93 28.19 2.79
C ASP A 355 -2.03 26.92 1.94
N GLN A 356 -3.08 26.12 2.13
CA GLN A 356 -3.33 24.92 1.32
C GLN A 356 -3.56 25.27 -0.15
N TRP A 357 -4.31 26.32 -0.46
CA TRP A 357 -4.51 26.79 -1.83
C TRP A 357 -3.22 27.30 -2.48
N ILE A 358 -2.38 28.01 -1.73
CA ILE A 358 -1.06 28.47 -2.21
C ILE A 358 -0.15 27.28 -2.52
N ARG A 359 -0.14 26.25 -1.67
CA ARG A 359 0.62 25.01 -1.91
C ARG A 359 0.16 24.32 -3.19
N GLN A 360 -1.15 24.20 -3.41
CA GLN A 360 -1.70 23.64 -4.65
C GLN A 360 -1.31 24.44 -5.90
N ILE A 361 -1.30 25.77 -5.82
CA ILE A 361 -0.79 26.63 -6.92
C ILE A 361 0.68 26.30 -7.20
N ALA A 362 1.51 26.22 -6.15
CA ALA A 362 2.92 25.93 -6.30
C ALA A 362 3.17 24.54 -6.92
N ASP A 363 2.38 23.53 -6.54
CA ASP A 363 2.47 22.19 -7.11
C ASP A 363 2.03 22.15 -8.57
N CYS A 364 0.93 22.81 -8.92
CA CYS A 364 0.47 22.93 -10.31
C CYS A 364 1.52 23.62 -11.17
N LEU A 365 2.04 24.77 -10.74
CA LEU A 365 3.06 25.50 -11.51
C LEU A 365 4.37 24.71 -11.62
N ASN A 366 4.80 24.02 -10.56
CA ASN A 366 5.97 23.15 -10.63
C ASN A 366 5.74 21.97 -11.59
N ALA A 367 4.60 21.25 -11.48
CA ALA A 367 4.25 20.15 -12.36
C ALA A 367 4.20 20.57 -13.83
N ALA A 368 3.73 21.80 -14.09
CA ALA A 368 3.72 22.40 -15.42
C ALA A 368 5.16 22.53 -15.99
N VAL A 369 6.09 23.07 -15.20
CA VAL A 369 7.52 23.19 -15.57
C VAL A 369 8.22 21.83 -15.69
N GLN A 370 7.91 20.87 -14.81
CA GLN A 370 8.50 19.52 -14.87
C GLN A 370 8.04 18.76 -16.13
N SER A 371 6.79 18.96 -16.54
CA SER A 371 6.23 18.32 -17.73
C SER A 371 6.79 18.92 -19.01
N ASP A 372 6.74 20.25 -19.14
CA ASP A 372 7.40 20.97 -20.23
C ASP A 372 8.32 22.07 -19.67
N PRO A 373 9.63 21.79 -19.59
CA PRO A 373 10.65 22.75 -19.16
C PRO A 373 10.69 24.04 -20.00
N LYS A 374 10.09 24.04 -21.21
CA LYS A 374 10.01 25.24 -22.06
C LYS A 374 8.88 26.18 -21.65
N GLN A 375 7.98 25.77 -20.74
CA GLN A 375 6.85 26.58 -20.28
C GLN A 375 7.30 27.66 -19.28
N LYS A 376 8.04 28.65 -19.79
CA LYS A 376 8.62 29.75 -19.02
C LYS A 376 7.59 30.51 -18.18
N SER A 377 6.38 30.69 -18.68
CA SER A 377 5.30 31.38 -17.97
C SER A 377 4.92 30.72 -16.64
N ALA A 378 4.96 29.39 -16.55
CA ALA A 378 4.68 28.67 -15.31
C ALA A 378 5.77 28.94 -14.25
N TYR A 379 7.04 28.89 -14.67
CA TYR A 379 8.17 29.22 -13.80
C TYR A 379 8.12 30.68 -13.32
N ASP A 380 7.92 31.62 -14.24
CA ASP A 380 7.85 33.04 -13.91
C ASP A 380 6.70 33.31 -12.92
N ARG A 381 5.57 32.61 -13.07
CA ARG A 381 4.44 32.72 -12.15
C ARG A 381 4.73 32.10 -10.78
N LEU A 382 5.45 30.99 -10.74
CA LEU A 382 5.87 30.35 -9.48
C LEU A 382 6.82 31.24 -8.68
N VAL A 383 7.77 31.90 -9.35
CA VAL A 383 8.66 32.90 -8.74
C VAL A 383 7.88 34.12 -8.23
N GLN A 384 6.84 34.56 -8.95
CA GLN A 384 5.96 35.64 -8.47
C GLN A 384 5.24 35.23 -7.18
N TRP A 385 4.73 34.00 -7.09
CA TRP A 385 4.10 33.50 -5.86
C TRP A 385 5.07 33.37 -4.70
N GLN A 386 6.31 32.94 -4.94
CA GLN A 386 7.35 33.01 -3.92
C GLN A 386 7.51 34.44 -3.38
N GLY A 387 7.60 35.42 -4.27
CA GLY A 387 7.70 36.83 -3.88
C GLY A 387 6.48 37.38 -3.13
N VAL A 388 5.27 36.84 -3.38
CA VAL A 388 4.06 37.15 -2.60
C VAL A 388 4.16 36.55 -1.20
N VAL A 389 4.46 35.26 -1.10
CA VAL A 389 4.49 34.53 0.18
C VAL A 389 5.64 35.04 1.07
N ASP A 390 6.81 35.34 0.50
CA ASP A 390 7.95 35.90 1.21
C ASP A 390 7.62 37.27 1.83
N LYS A 391 6.82 38.11 1.15
CA LYS A 391 6.40 39.41 1.69
C LYS A 391 5.38 39.29 2.81
N GLU A 392 4.51 38.28 2.74
CA GLU A 392 3.43 38.08 3.70
C GLU A 392 3.87 37.31 4.95
N SER A 393 4.74 36.31 4.78
CA SER A 393 5.08 35.34 5.81
C SER A 393 6.47 34.71 5.60
N ALA A 394 7.50 35.57 5.49
CA ALA A 394 8.89 35.13 5.42
C ALA A 394 9.20 34.05 6.48
N SER A 395 9.93 33.01 6.09
CA SER A 395 10.32 31.89 6.97
C SER A 395 9.19 30.96 7.44
N SER A 396 7.95 31.10 6.95
CA SER A 396 6.87 30.14 7.23
C SER A 396 7.08 28.80 6.50
N ASN A 397 6.42 27.73 6.95
CA ASN A 397 6.42 26.45 6.22
C ASN A 397 5.84 26.59 4.81
N THR A 398 4.88 27.49 4.60
CA THR A 398 4.33 27.78 3.26
C THR A 398 5.35 28.52 2.39
N ALA A 399 6.13 29.46 2.95
CA ALA A 399 7.24 30.09 2.24
C ALA A 399 8.33 29.07 1.85
N ALA A 400 8.71 28.20 2.78
CA ALA A 400 9.64 27.10 2.52
C ALA A 400 9.12 26.18 1.41
N TYR A 401 7.84 25.82 1.48
CA TYR A 401 7.19 24.96 0.49
C TYR A 401 7.32 25.53 -0.92
N VAL A 402 6.88 26.78 -1.12
CA VAL A 402 6.91 27.45 -2.42
C VAL A 402 8.36 27.63 -2.89
N ALA A 403 9.27 28.03 -2.00
CA ALA A 403 10.69 28.20 -2.32
C ALA A 403 11.34 26.90 -2.80
N TYR A 404 10.99 25.75 -2.21
CA TYR A 404 11.49 24.45 -2.62
C TYR A 404 10.98 24.04 -4.01
N ARG A 405 9.72 24.36 -4.35
CA ARG A 405 9.16 24.12 -5.69
C ARG A 405 9.81 25.02 -6.74
N VAL A 406 10.05 26.31 -6.43
CA VAL A 406 10.82 27.22 -7.32
C VAL A 406 12.20 26.63 -7.61
N LEU A 407 12.87 26.16 -6.56
CA LEU A 407 14.20 25.58 -6.63
C LEU A 407 14.20 24.34 -7.55
N SER A 408 13.29 23.39 -7.31
CA SER A 408 13.09 22.19 -8.16
C SER A 408 12.77 22.55 -9.61
N ALA A 409 11.84 23.48 -9.85
CA ALA A 409 11.45 23.92 -11.19
C ALA A 409 12.63 24.56 -11.94
N ASN A 410 13.42 25.41 -11.28
CA ASN A 410 14.59 26.04 -11.87
C ASN A 410 15.66 25.00 -12.26
N TYR A 411 15.90 24.01 -11.41
CA TYR A 411 16.86 22.95 -11.70
C TYR A 411 16.44 22.14 -12.93
N SER A 412 15.19 21.68 -13.00
CA SER A 412 14.70 20.93 -14.15
C SER A 412 14.75 21.74 -15.44
N ARG A 413 14.44 23.04 -15.38
CA ARG A 413 14.55 23.94 -16.52
C ARG A 413 15.98 24.01 -17.05
N LYS A 414 16.94 24.27 -16.16
CA LYS A 414 18.36 24.36 -16.51
C LYS A 414 18.93 23.03 -16.96
N LEU A 415 18.52 21.91 -16.36
CA LEU A 415 18.98 20.57 -16.74
C LEU A 415 18.70 20.28 -18.22
N ASN A 416 17.54 20.68 -18.71
CA ASN A 416 17.18 20.50 -20.12
C ASN A 416 17.94 21.42 -21.10
N GLU A 417 18.41 22.58 -20.62
CA GLU A 417 19.17 23.55 -21.42
C GLU A 417 20.70 23.29 -21.36
N THR A 418 21.18 22.57 -20.34
CA THR A 418 22.59 22.42 -20.01
C THR A 418 23.27 21.33 -20.84
N LYS A 419 24.43 21.64 -21.42
CA LYS A 419 25.26 20.67 -22.14
C LYS A 419 25.99 19.75 -21.18
N THR A 420 26.32 18.52 -21.59
CA THR A 420 27.08 17.56 -20.77
C THR A 420 28.37 18.15 -20.18
N SER A 421 29.09 19.00 -20.92
CA SER A 421 30.32 19.67 -20.46
C SER A 421 30.12 20.68 -19.33
N GLU A 422 28.88 21.12 -19.11
CA GLU A 422 28.50 22.15 -18.13
C GLU A 422 27.75 21.55 -16.93
N MET A 423 27.49 20.24 -16.92
CA MET A 423 26.75 19.55 -15.87
C MET A 423 27.35 19.74 -14.47
N GLY A 424 28.67 19.78 -14.36
CA GLY A 424 29.34 20.06 -13.08
C GLY A 424 28.96 21.43 -12.51
N LYS A 425 28.88 22.47 -13.35
CA LYS A 425 28.46 23.82 -12.91
C LYS A 425 27.01 23.83 -12.46
N LEU A 426 26.12 23.16 -13.21
CA LEU A 426 24.71 23.05 -12.82
C LEU A 426 24.55 22.33 -11.47
N GLN A 427 25.32 21.28 -11.22
CA GLN A 427 25.33 20.57 -9.93
C GLN A 427 25.85 21.45 -8.79
N GLU A 428 26.86 22.28 -9.04
CA GLU A 428 27.35 23.26 -8.07
C GLU A 428 26.30 24.31 -7.72
N GLU A 429 25.65 24.90 -8.73
CA GLU A 429 24.56 25.85 -8.54
C GLU A 429 23.38 25.23 -7.78
N TRP A 430 23.06 23.97 -8.07
CA TRP A 430 22.02 23.22 -7.36
C TRP A 430 22.35 23.02 -5.90
N ARG A 431 23.57 22.56 -5.60
CA ARG A 431 24.08 22.42 -4.23
C ARG A 431 24.04 23.74 -3.48
N ASP A 432 24.45 24.84 -4.10
CA ASP A 432 24.47 26.16 -3.45
C ASP A 432 23.05 26.66 -3.16
N SER A 433 22.12 26.40 -4.09
CA SER A 433 20.70 26.72 -3.92
C SER A 433 20.08 25.93 -2.76
N LEU A 434 20.34 24.62 -2.69
CA LEU A 434 19.89 23.76 -1.58
C LEU A 434 20.52 24.18 -0.25
N THR A 435 21.81 24.53 -0.25
CA THR A 435 22.53 25.01 0.94
C THR A 435 21.89 26.29 1.47
N LYS A 436 21.55 27.23 0.58
CA LYS A 436 20.81 28.44 0.94
C LYS A 436 19.44 28.09 1.51
N PHE A 437 18.70 27.19 0.86
CA PHE A 437 17.39 26.74 1.31
C PHE A 437 17.42 26.18 2.74
N VAL A 438 18.28 25.20 3.03
CA VAL A 438 18.34 24.59 4.37
C VAL A 438 18.92 25.53 5.44
N THR A 439 19.59 26.61 5.02
CA THR A 439 20.06 27.66 5.94
C THR A 439 18.94 28.63 6.29
N THR A 440 18.14 29.02 5.31
CA THR A 440 16.98 29.91 5.50
C THR A 440 15.81 29.19 6.18
N TYR A 441 15.50 27.97 5.75
CA TYR A 441 14.41 27.13 6.22
C TYR A 441 14.99 25.90 6.92
N ASN A 442 15.45 26.05 8.15
CA ASN A 442 16.24 25.03 8.85
C ASN A 442 15.41 23.97 9.60
N THR A 443 14.09 24.19 9.75
CA THR A 443 13.13 23.30 10.43
C THR A 443 11.85 23.07 9.61
N ALA A 444 11.86 23.41 8.33
CA ALA A 444 10.68 23.28 7.47
C ALA A 444 10.44 21.82 7.03
N GLU A 445 9.23 21.55 6.56
CA GLU A 445 8.78 20.21 6.14
C GLU A 445 9.64 19.62 5.00
N ASP A 446 10.05 20.44 4.03
CA ASP A 446 10.90 19.99 2.90
C ASP A 446 12.42 20.04 3.20
N THR A 447 12.82 20.49 4.40
CA THR A 447 14.24 20.58 4.78
C THR A 447 14.94 19.21 4.80
N PRO A 448 14.35 18.12 5.31
CA PRO A 448 14.96 16.79 5.27
C PRO A 448 15.28 16.31 3.84
N ASP A 449 14.38 16.50 2.88
CA ASP A 449 14.61 16.12 1.48
C ASP A 449 15.81 16.89 0.88
N ALA A 450 15.88 18.19 1.16
CA ALA A 450 17.00 19.03 0.72
C ALA A 450 18.34 18.59 1.36
N LEU A 451 18.33 18.18 2.64
CA LEU A 451 19.51 17.66 3.33
C LEU A 451 20.01 16.33 2.75
N ILE A 452 19.10 15.41 2.39
CA ILE A 452 19.47 14.17 1.69
C ILE A 452 20.12 14.48 0.35
N GLN A 453 19.52 15.36 -0.45
CA GLN A 453 20.08 15.73 -1.74
C GLN A 453 21.45 16.39 -1.62
N LEU A 454 21.65 17.25 -0.61
CA LEU A 454 22.96 17.81 -0.31
C LEU A 454 23.99 16.73 0.05
N GLY A 455 23.60 15.73 0.86
CA GLY A 455 24.43 14.57 1.15
C GLY A 455 24.87 13.85 -0.13
N MET A 456 23.90 13.45 -0.96
CA MET A 456 24.12 12.71 -2.21
C MET A 456 24.99 13.48 -3.21
N LEU A 457 24.73 14.79 -3.39
CA LEU A 457 25.52 15.64 -4.28
C LEU A 457 26.96 15.76 -3.80
N ASN A 458 27.17 15.95 -2.50
CA ASN A 458 28.53 16.03 -1.96
C ASN A 458 29.26 14.70 -2.07
N GLU A 459 28.59 13.54 -1.91
CA GLU A 459 29.19 12.24 -2.21
C GLU A 459 29.60 12.13 -3.68
N PHE A 460 28.70 12.49 -4.60
CA PHE A 460 29.00 12.47 -6.04
C PHE A 460 30.19 13.36 -6.41
N MET A 461 30.35 14.49 -5.71
CA MET A 461 31.47 15.41 -5.89
C MET A 461 32.75 15.00 -5.13
N GLY A 462 32.77 13.87 -4.42
CA GLY A 462 33.91 13.42 -3.60
C GLY A 462 34.12 14.24 -2.31
N LYS A 463 33.15 15.05 -1.91
CA LYS A 463 33.15 15.90 -0.71
C LYS A 463 32.55 15.16 0.49
N GLU A 464 33.22 14.10 0.91
CA GLU A 464 32.63 13.13 1.85
C GLU A 464 32.44 13.68 3.26
N VAL A 465 33.29 14.61 3.70
CA VAL A 465 33.15 15.26 5.01
C VAL A 465 31.88 16.10 5.02
N GLU A 466 31.65 16.88 3.97
CA GLU A 466 30.46 17.68 3.76
C GLU A 466 29.21 16.79 3.65
N ALA A 467 29.29 15.69 2.90
CA ALA A 467 28.20 14.72 2.79
C ALA A 467 27.78 14.18 4.17
N LYS A 468 28.75 13.72 4.97
CA LYS A 468 28.49 13.27 6.35
C LYS A 468 27.89 14.37 7.21
N ASN A 469 28.34 15.62 7.07
CA ASN A 469 27.79 16.74 7.83
C ASN A 469 26.32 16.99 7.49
N TRP A 470 25.92 16.91 6.20
CA TRP A 470 24.54 17.07 5.78
C TRP A 470 23.63 15.95 6.27
N TYR A 471 24.06 14.70 6.14
CA TYR A 471 23.33 13.56 6.71
C TYR A 471 23.22 13.65 8.23
N SER A 472 24.32 14.02 8.92
CA SER A 472 24.33 14.17 10.38
C SER A 472 23.37 15.26 10.84
N ARG A 473 23.24 16.35 10.06
CA ARG A 473 22.28 17.41 10.34
C ARG A 473 20.85 16.91 10.22
N LEU A 474 20.55 16.05 9.24
CA LEU A 474 19.24 15.41 9.13
C LEU A 474 18.97 14.52 10.34
N VAL A 475 19.88 13.58 10.64
CA VAL A 475 19.72 12.65 11.77
C VAL A 475 19.53 13.40 13.10
N LYS A 476 20.30 14.48 13.32
CA LYS A 476 20.27 15.24 14.57
C LYS A 476 19.02 16.10 14.72
N ASN A 477 18.57 16.75 13.65
CA ASN A 477 17.51 17.75 13.73
C ASN A 477 16.12 17.18 13.35
N PHE A 478 16.09 16.03 12.69
CA PHE A 478 14.90 15.38 12.16
C PHE A 478 14.96 13.87 12.42
N ASP A 479 15.31 13.48 13.64
CA ASP A 479 15.48 12.08 14.08
C ASP A 479 14.23 11.21 13.87
N LYS A 480 13.04 11.81 13.92
CA LYS A 480 11.76 11.15 13.65
C LYS A 480 11.38 11.08 12.17
N HIS A 481 12.14 11.70 11.26
CA HIS A 481 11.84 11.70 9.84
C HIS A 481 12.15 10.33 9.20
N ALA A 482 11.34 9.90 8.24
CA ALA A 482 11.48 8.57 7.61
C ALA A 482 12.85 8.34 6.95
N MET A 483 13.52 9.40 6.52
CA MET A 483 14.85 9.34 5.91
C MET A 483 16.01 9.30 6.92
N ALA A 484 15.77 9.54 8.21
CA ALA A 484 16.82 9.58 9.22
C ALA A 484 17.60 8.25 9.35
N PRO A 485 16.96 7.07 9.38
CA PRO A 485 17.69 5.80 9.39
C PRO A 485 18.58 5.61 8.16
N LYS A 486 18.12 6.03 6.97
CA LYS A 486 18.86 5.90 5.72
C LYS A 486 20.04 6.89 5.66
N ALA A 487 19.86 8.10 6.18
CA ALA A 487 20.93 9.08 6.37
C ALA A 487 21.99 8.56 7.36
N GLN A 488 21.57 7.93 8.46
CA GLN A 488 22.49 7.28 9.40
C GLN A 488 23.28 6.16 8.73
N GLY A 489 22.60 5.30 7.96
CA GLY A 489 23.26 4.26 7.18
C GLY A 489 24.29 4.81 6.19
N ALA A 490 24.04 5.98 5.59
CA ALA A 490 25.03 6.64 4.73
C ALA A 490 26.24 7.14 5.52
N ILE A 491 26.05 7.72 6.71
CA ILE A 491 27.16 8.13 7.61
C ILE A 491 28.01 6.92 7.99
N ASP A 492 27.36 5.81 8.35
CA ASP A 492 28.01 4.56 8.74
C ASP A 492 28.79 3.97 7.56
N ARG A 493 28.17 3.91 6.37
CA ARG A 493 28.82 3.49 5.11
C ARG A 493 30.05 4.34 4.81
N LEU A 494 29.95 5.66 4.87
CA LEU A 494 31.05 6.59 4.59
C LEU A 494 32.21 6.46 5.61
N SER A 495 32.00 5.75 6.72
CA SER A 495 32.98 5.53 7.78
C SER A 495 33.39 4.06 7.93
N LEU A 496 33.13 3.23 6.91
CA LEU A 496 33.17 1.77 7.02
C LEU A 496 34.51 1.13 6.64
N GLU A 497 35.40 1.82 5.93
CA GLU A 497 36.70 1.27 5.55
C GLU A 497 37.54 0.86 6.77
N GLY A 498 38.18 -0.30 6.67
CA GLY A 498 38.92 -0.95 7.75
C GLY A 498 38.07 -1.62 8.83
N LYS A 499 36.74 -1.45 8.82
CA LYS A 499 35.82 -2.06 9.79
C LYS A 499 35.20 -3.34 9.26
N GLU A 500 34.78 -4.21 10.18
CA GLU A 500 34.05 -5.43 9.85
C GLU A 500 32.70 -5.09 9.20
N PHE A 501 32.37 -5.76 8.09
CA PHE A 501 31.09 -5.59 7.40
C PHE A 501 30.03 -6.51 8.00
N ALA A 502 28.80 -6.02 8.12
CA ALA A 502 27.70 -6.76 8.72
C ALA A 502 26.53 -6.80 7.73
N LEU A 503 26.18 -7.99 7.25
CA LEU A 503 25.03 -8.17 6.38
C LEU A 503 24.38 -9.50 6.69
N THR A 504 23.11 -9.43 7.07
CA THR A 504 22.25 -10.59 7.27
C THR A 504 21.00 -10.42 6.43
N GLY A 505 20.41 -11.53 6.01
CA GLY A 505 19.23 -11.49 5.16
C GLY A 505 18.72 -12.86 4.80
N GLN A 506 17.81 -12.90 3.83
CA GLN A 506 17.29 -14.13 3.27
C GLN A 506 17.76 -14.30 1.83
N THR A 507 18.07 -15.53 1.44
CA THR A 507 18.41 -15.83 0.05
C THR A 507 17.19 -15.66 -0.85
N LEU A 508 17.42 -15.06 -2.03
CA LEU A 508 16.40 -14.88 -3.06
C LEU A 508 15.84 -16.24 -3.48
N GLY A 509 14.51 -16.35 -3.53
CA GLY A 509 13.80 -17.59 -3.86
C GLY A 509 13.59 -18.48 -2.64
N ALA A 510 14.63 -19.18 -2.20
CA ALA A 510 14.52 -20.20 -1.15
C ALA A 510 14.24 -19.64 0.26
N GLY A 511 14.53 -18.36 0.50
CA GLY A 511 14.26 -17.70 1.79
C GLY A 511 15.17 -18.17 2.93
N ASN A 512 16.27 -18.85 2.63
CA ASN A 512 17.16 -19.38 3.66
C ASN A 512 17.90 -18.22 4.37
N PRO A 513 18.11 -18.29 5.69
CA PRO A 513 18.87 -17.29 6.41
C PRO A 513 20.32 -17.26 5.92
N PHE A 514 20.88 -16.07 5.81
CA PHE A 514 22.25 -15.81 5.42
C PHE A 514 22.90 -14.81 6.38
N ASP A 515 24.16 -15.05 6.73
CA ASP A 515 25.02 -14.13 7.45
C ASP A 515 26.37 -14.06 6.73
N ILE A 516 26.79 -12.86 6.29
CA ILE A 516 28.03 -12.67 5.55
C ILE A 516 29.27 -13.13 6.34
N LYS A 517 29.20 -13.19 7.68
CA LYS A 517 30.29 -13.67 8.53
C LYS A 517 30.67 -15.13 8.25
N THR A 518 29.76 -15.92 7.67
CA THR A 518 30.08 -17.31 7.27
C THR A 518 31.08 -17.38 6.12
N LEU A 519 31.37 -16.26 5.45
CA LEU A 519 32.32 -16.18 4.33
C LEU A 519 33.74 -15.79 4.74
N LYS A 520 34.02 -15.63 6.05
CA LYS A 520 35.38 -15.35 6.55
C LYS A 520 36.39 -16.36 6.01
N GLY A 521 37.57 -15.85 5.63
CA GLY A 521 38.64 -16.60 4.97
C GLY A 521 38.75 -16.35 3.47
N LYS A 522 37.70 -15.80 2.83
CA LYS A 522 37.66 -15.42 1.41
C LYS A 522 37.45 -13.91 1.26
N ALA A 523 37.95 -13.34 0.17
CA ALA A 523 37.57 -11.97 -0.20
C ALA A 523 36.11 -11.98 -0.66
N VAL A 524 35.35 -10.92 -0.36
CA VAL A 524 33.92 -10.87 -0.69
C VAL A 524 33.60 -9.61 -1.48
N VAL A 525 32.87 -9.77 -2.58
CA VAL A 525 32.29 -8.67 -3.34
C VAL A 525 30.81 -8.61 -3.02
N VAL A 526 30.35 -7.49 -2.45
CA VAL A 526 28.93 -7.25 -2.19
C VAL A 526 28.39 -6.29 -3.24
N TYR A 527 27.46 -6.75 -4.07
CA TYR A 527 26.91 -6.01 -5.20
C TYR A 527 25.42 -5.71 -4.99
N TYR A 528 25.09 -4.45 -4.77
CA TYR A 528 23.71 -3.97 -4.71
C TYR A 528 23.22 -3.64 -6.12
N TRP A 529 22.07 -4.19 -6.51
CA TRP A 529 21.59 -4.10 -7.89
C TRP A 529 20.07 -4.17 -7.99
N ALA A 530 19.52 -3.80 -9.15
CA ALA A 530 18.11 -3.98 -9.48
C ALA A 530 17.96 -4.28 -10.98
N SER A 531 16.94 -5.04 -11.35
CA SER A 531 16.73 -5.55 -12.73
C SER A 531 16.46 -4.46 -13.76
N TRP A 532 15.95 -3.32 -13.33
CA TRP A 532 15.66 -2.16 -14.18
C TRP A 532 16.91 -1.32 -14.48
N ASN A 533 18.05 -1.59 -13.84
CA ASN A 533 19.29 -0.85 -14.08
C ASN A 533 20.07 -1.48 -15.25
N GLU A 534 20.20 -0.75 -16.35
CA GLU A 534 20.82 -1.24 -17.59
C GLU A 534 22.29 -1.68 -17.42
N GLN A 535 23.01 -1.03 -16.49
CA GLN A 535 24.44 -1.32 -16.24
C GLN A 535 24.65 -2.74 -15.71
N CYS A 536 23.66 -3.29 -14.99
CA CYS A 536 23.76 -4.60 -14.33
C CYS A 536 24.04 -5.76 -15.29
N VAL A 537 23.58 -5.69 -16.55
CA VAL A 537 23.85 -6.73 -17.54
C VAL A 537 25.36 -6.86 -17.81
N SER A 538 26.03 -5.72 -18.02
CA SER A 538 27.46 -5.71 -18.30
C SER A 538 28.30 -5.97 -17.05
N ASP A 539 27.83 -5.52 -15.88
CA ASP A 539 28.48 -5.77 -14.60
C ASP A 539 28.50 -7.25 -14.26
N PHE A 540 27.36 -7.95 -14.38
CA PHE A 540 27.30 -9.38 -14.12
C PHE A 540 28.21 -10.19 -15.04
N ALA A 541 28.33 -9.80 -16.32
CA ALA A 541 29.26 -10.46 -17.24
C ALA A 541 30.73 -10.33 -16.79
N LYS A 542 31.13 -9.12 -16.33
CA LYS A 542 32.48 -8.84 -15.82
C LYS A 542 32.75 -9.56 -14.49
N ILE A 543 31.83 -9.45 -13.54
CA ILE A 543 31.91 -10.11 -12.22
C ILE A 543 32.02 -11.62 -12.39
N LYS A 544 31.20 -12.22 -13.27
CA LYS A 544 31.25 -13.65 -13.58
C LYS A 544 32.64 -14.08 -14.07
N THR A 545 33.22 -13.32 -14.98
CA THR A 545 34.55 -13.60 -15.53
C THR A 545 35.62 -13.51 -14.44
N LEU A 546 35.57 -12.46 -13.61
CA LEU A 546 36.53 -12.21 -12.54
C LEU A 546 36.49 -13.29 -11.44
N ILE A 547 35.29 -13.70 -11.02
CA ILE A 547 35.15 -14.70 -9.96
C ILE A 547 35.56 -16.08 -10.46
N SER A 548 35.26 -16.40 -11.71
CA SER A 548 35.66 -17.68 -12.31
C SER A 548 37.19 -17.82 -12.38
N SER A 549 37.94 -16.73 -12.62
CA SER A 549 39.40 -16.76 -12.63
C SER A 549 40.04 -16.80 -11.23
N GLN A 550 39.29 -16.44 -10.18
CA GLN A 550 39.72 -16.43 -8.77
C GLN A 550 38.99 -17.50 -7.94
N ALA A 551 38.60 -18.61 -8.58
CA ALA A 551 37.79 -19.66 -7.95
C ALA A 551 38.35 -20.09 -6.58
N ASN A 552 37.46 -20.22 -5.60
CA ASN A 552 37.75 -20.54 -4.19
C ASN A 552 38.45 -19.44 -3.37
N ARG A 553 38.80 -18.29 -3.94
CA ARG A 553 39.40 -17.15 -3.21
C ARG A 553 38.44 -15.98 -3.00
N VAL A 554 37.43 -15.86 -3.87
CA VAL A 554 36.47 -14.75 -3.89
C VAL A 554 35.04 -15.29 -3.85
N GLU A 555 34.18 -14.65 -3.04
CA GLU A 555 32.74 -14.88 -3.00
C GLU A 555 31.97 -13.65 -3.50
N LEU A 556 30.80 -13.90 -4.08
CA LEU A 556 29.86 -12.85 -4.49
C LEU A 556 28.59 -12.92 -3.64
N VAL A 557 28.22 -11.76 -3.09
CA VAL A 557 26.94 -11.54 -2.44
C VAL A 557 26.19 -10.45 -3.20
N CYS A 558 25.09 -10.80 -3.85
CA CYS A 558 24.26 -9.88 -4.59
C CYS A 558 23.05 -9.48 -3.74
N VAL A 559 22.90 -8.19 -3.43
CA VAL A 559 21.73 -7.66 -2.72
C VAL A 559 20.79 -7.03 -3.74
N ASN A 560 19.65 -7.67 -3.99
CA ASN A 560 18.68 -7.18 -4.94
C ASN A 560 17.72 -6.16 -4.30
N LEU A 561 17.53 -5.03 -4.99
CA LEU A 561 16.65 -3.92 -4.62
C LEU A 561 15.56 -3.69 -5.69
N ASP A 562 15.05 -4.75 -6.30
CA ASP A 562 13.79 -4.67 -7.04
C ASP A 562 12.60 -4.54 -6.06
N ASN A 563 11.45 -4.12 -6.58
CA ASN A 563 10.24 -4.00 -5.76
C ASN A 563 9.70 -5.37 -5.37
N THR A 564 9.90 -6.38 -6.22
CA THR A 564 9.44 -7.76 -6.00
C THR A 564 10.56 -8.78 -6.26
N PRO A 565 10.59 -9.92 -5.56
CA PRO A 565 11.59 -10.96 -5.82
C PRO A 565 11.43 -11.61 -7.20
N GLN A 566 10.24 -11.56 -7.80
CA GLN A 566 9.97 -12.13 -9.13
C GLN A 566 10.70 -11.38 -10.25
N GLU A 567 10.84 -10.05 -10.14
CA GLU A 567 11.61 -9.23 -11.09
C GLU A 567 13.08 -9.67 -11.11
N ALA A 568 13.67 -9.82 -9.93
CA ALA A 568 15.04 -10.29 -9.76
C ALA A 568 15.25 -11.69 -10.34
N LEU A 569 14.35 -12.63 -10.02
CA LEU A 569 14.41 -14.01 -10.52
C LEU A 569 14.33 -14.07 -12.04
N LYS A 570 13.44 -13.29 -12.65
CA LYS A 570 13.29 -13.21 -14.11
C LYS A 570 14.54 -12.64 -14.79
N PHE A 571 15.20 -11.68 -14.18
CA PHE A 571 16.47 -11.15 -14.67
C PHE A 571 17.59 -12.21 -14.60
N LEU A 572 17.73 -12.90 -13.46
CA LEU A 572 18.79 -13.90 -13.24
C LEU A 572 18.67 -15.15 -14.13
N GLN A 573 17.46 -15.47 -14.60
CA GLN A 573 17.25 -16.52 -15.61
C GLN A 573 17.98 -16.23 -16.93
N LYS A 574 18.16 -14.95 -17.27
CA LYS A 574 18.85 -14.52 -18.51
C LYS A 574 20.32 -14.17 -18.26
N HIS A 575 20.64 -13.66 -17.07
CA HIS A 575 21.94 -13.11 -16.71
C HIS A 575 22.54 -13.85 -15.51
N THR A 576 22.72 -15.17 -15.65
CA THR A 576 23.14 -16.02 -14.53
C THR A 576 24.59 -15.76 -14.11
N VAL A 577 24.75 -15.41 -12.84
CA VAL A 577 26.03 -15.35 -12.12
C VAL A 577 25.97 -16.22 -10.86
N SER A 578 27.04 -16.98 -10.61
CA SER A 578 27.18 -17.75 -9.38
C SER A 578 27.46 -16.81 -8.20
N GLY A 579 26.77 -17.02 -7.09
CA GLY A 579 26.92 -16.22 -5.88
C GLY A 579 25.71 -16.38 -4.96
N THR A 580 25.78 -15.78 -3.78
CA THR A 580 24.63 -15.68 -2.88
C THR A 580 23.78 -14.49 -3.28
N HIS A 581 22.55 -14.73 -3.73
CA HIS A 581 21.60 -13.66 -4.06
C HIS A 581 20.67 -13.46 -2.87
N LEU A 582 20.52 -12.23 -2.41
CA LEU A 582 19.71 -11.84 -1.27
C LEU A 582 18.58 -10.92 -1.71
N TYR A 583 17.47 -11.01 -1.00
CA TYR A 583 16.33 -10.09 -1.12
C TYR A 583 15.76 -9.85 0.28
N SER A 584 15.35 -8.62 0.56
CA SER A 584 14.65 -8.32 1.81
C SER A 584 13.49 -7.37 1.55
N GLN A 585 12.41 -7.61 2.28
CA GLN A 585 11.31 -6.69 2.43
C GLN A 585 11.17 -6.40 3.92
N GLY A 586 11.02 -5.12 4.28
CA GLY A 586 10.79 -4.69 5.66
C GLY A 586 9.46 -5.22 6.19
N ALA A 587 9.33 -5.29 7.52
CA ALA A 587 8.09 -5.69 8.17
C ALA A 587 6.90 -4.76 7.83
N ASN A 588 7.19 -3.51 7.47
CA ASN A 588 6.25 -2.50 6.97
C ASN A 588 6.00 -2.60 5.44
N GLY A 589 6.49 -3.65 4.79
CA GLY A 589 6.39 -3.84 3.35
C GLY A 589 7.43 -3.08 2.52
N ALA A 590 8.32 -2.28 3.14
CA ALA A 590 9.33 -1.50 2.42
C ALA A 590 10.28 -2.41 1.62
N ALA A 591 10.38 -2.15 0.32
CA ALA A 591 11.21 -2.91 -0.63
C ALA A 591 12.11 -1.95 -1.42
N GLY A 592 12.85 -2.48 -2.39
CA GLY A 592 13.72 -1.69 -3.23
C GLY A 592 14.78 -0.92 -2.44
N THR A 593 15.00 0.34 -2.79
CA THR A 593 15.98 1.22 -2.11
C THR A 593 15.60 1.58 -0.69
N ASP A 594 14.36 1.31 -0.25
CA ASP A 594 13.90 1.53 1.12
C ASP A 594 13.84 0.25 1.96
N SER A 595 14.30 -0.88 1.39
CA SER A 595 14.44 -2.14 2.13
C SER A 595 15.42 -2.00 3.32
N PRO A 596 15.33 -2.89 4.34
CA PRO A 596 16.25 -2.87 5.47
C PRO A 596 17.72 -2.95 5.07
N MET A 597 18.07 -3.81 4.10
CA MET A 597 19.46 -3.95 3.62
C MET A 597 19.97 -2.69 2.91
N ALA A 598 19.12 -1.98 2.16
CA ALA A 598 19.49 -0.70 1.54
C ALA A 598 19.61 0.43 2.57
N THR A 599 18.69 0.46 3.54
CA THR A 599 18.65 1.46 4.61
C THR A 599 19.87 1.37 5.52
N GLN A 600 20.30 0.15 5.88
CA GLN A 600 21.45 -0.10 6.76
C GLN A 600 22.72 0.63 6.32
N TYR A 601 22.92 0.76 5.00
CA TYR A 601 24.12 1.40 4.42
C TYR A 601 23.81 2.66 3.61
N GLY A 602 22.59 3.19 3.71
CA GLY A 602 22.19 4.41 2.99
C GLY A 602 22.44 4.31 1.49
N ILE A 603 21.94 3.24 0.86
CA ILE A 603 22.08 3.02 -0.58
C ILE A 603 21.01 3.81 -1.33
N PHE A 604 21.42 4.95 -1.91
CA PHE A 604 20.54 5.83 -2.69
C PHE A 604 20.62 5.61 -4.20
N VAL A 605 21.77 5.12 -4.69
CA VAL A 605 22.07 4.99 -6.11
C VAL A 605 22.53 3.56 -6.38
N LEU A 606 22.10 3.01 -7.52
CA LEU A 606 22.48 1.69 -7.98
C LEU A 606 23.20 1.77 -9.34
N PRO A 607 24.10 0.81 -9.62
CA PRO A 607 24.58 -0.22 -8.71
C PRO A 607 25.54 0.32 -7.64
N HIS A 608 25.76 -0.44 -6.55
CA HIS A 608 26.75 -0.10 -5.51
C HIS A 608 27.58 -1.32 -5.13
N VAL A 609 28.89 -1.17 -4.93
CA VAL A 609 29.82 -2.27 -4.62
C VAL A 609 30.58 -2.02 -3.32
N PHE A 610 30.62 -3.04 -2.46
CA PHE A 610 31.61 -3.14 -1.39
C PHE A 610 32.60 -4.27 -1.72
N VAL A 611 33.87 -4.06 -1.34
CA VAL A 611 34.91 -5.08 -1.42
C VAL A 611 35.45 -5.34 -0.02
N LEU A 612 35.42 -6.60 0.39
CA LEU A 612 35.86 -7.06 1.71
C LEU A 612 37.11 -7.93 1.58
N ASP A 613 38.03 -7.79 2.54
CA ASP A 613 39.18 -8.68 2.68
C ASP A 613 38.80 -10.05 3.27
N THR A 614 39.80 -10.91 3.46
CA THR A 614 39.59 -12.26 4.00
C THR A 614 39.23 -12.32 5.48
N GLU A 615 39.35 -11.21 6.22
CA GLU A 615 38.91 -11.09 7.61
C GLU A 615 37.46 -10.58 7.71
N GLY A 616 36.87 -10.15 6.59
CA GLY A 616 35.54 -9.55 6.51
C GLY A 616 35.56 -8.04 6.74
N LYS A 617 36.71 -7.37 6.64
CA LYS A 617 36.81 -5.91 6.74
C LYS A 617 36.65 -5.26 5.39
N VAL A 618 36.02 -4.08 5.34
CA VAL A 618 35.84 -3.32 4.12
C VAL A 618 37.16 -2.69 3.67
N VAL A 619 37.64 -3.05 2.48
CA VAL A 619 38.82 -2.41 1.86
C VAL A 619 38.43 -1.36 0.82
N ASN A 620 37.23 -1.46 0.25
CA ASN A 620 36.67 -0.45 -0.62
C ASN A 620 35.15 -0.39 -0.41
N ARG A 621 34.64 0.74 0.05
CA ARG A 621 33.20 0.95 0.31
C ARG A 621 32.42 1.53 -0.87
N ASN A 622 33.10 1.92 -1.94
CA ASN A 622 32.53 2.50 -3.14
C ASN A 622 33.21 1.91 -4.38
N GLY A 623 33.31 0.57 -4.41
CA GLY A 623 33.97 -0.15 -5.48
C GLY A 623 33.30 0.08 -6.82
N GLN A 624 34.08 -0.10 -7.90
CA GLN A 624 33.58 -0.01 -9.26
C GLN A 624 33.87 -1.34 -9.96
N VAL A 625 32.87 -1.92 -10.61
CA VAL A 625 33.04 -3.20 -11.32
C VAL A 625 34.21 -3.17 -12.33
N PRO A 626 34.45 -2.08 -13.08
CA PRO A 626 35.63 -1.99 -13.96
C PRO A 626 36.99 -2.10 -13.26
N THR A 627 37.11 -1.73 -11.98
CA THR A 627 38.38 -1.71 -11.24
C THR A 627 38.48 -2.82 -10.18
N LEU A 628 37.51 -3.73 -10.15
CA LEU A 628 37.37 -4.73 -9.11
C LEU A 628 38.57 -5.72 -9.05
N ASP A 629 39.18 -6.01 -10.20
CA ASP A 629 40.38 -6.86 -10.28
C ASP A 629 41.58 -6.23 -9.54
N ASP A 630 41.72 -4.91 -9.60
CA ASP A 630 42.81 -4.20 -8.91
C ASP A 630 42.60 -4.20 -7.40
N ASP A 631 41.35 -4.05 -6.94
CA ASP A 631 41.02 -4.15 -5.51
C ASP A 631 41.33 -5.55 -4.97
N LEU A 632 40.97 -6.61 -5.71
CA LEU A 632 41.24 -7.99 -5.30
C LEU A 632 42.74 -8.32 -5.30
N LYS A 633 43.51 -7.84 -6.29
CA LYS A 633 44.97 -8.03 -6.34
C LYS A 633 45.66 -7.44 -5.11
N LYS A 634 45.24 -6.25 -4.67
CA LYS A 634 45.80 -5.61 -3.45
C LYS A 634 45.58 -6.49 -2.21
N ILE A 635 44.35 -6.98 -2.01
CA ILE A 635 44.01 -7.86 -0.88
C ILE A 635 44.92 -9.10 -0.85
N PHE A 636 45.14 -9.73 -2.00
CA PHE A 636 45.92 -10.95 -2.08
C PHE A 636 47.43 -10.72 -1.92
N LYS A 637 47.95 -9.58 -2.39
CA LYS A 637 49.34 -9.21 -2.19
C LYS A 637 49.65 -8.92 -0.72
N ASP A 638 48.82 -8.12 -0.04
CA ASP A 638 49.02 -7.75 1.37
C ASP A 638 49.00 -8.99 2.29
N LYS A 639 48.23 -10.03 1.91
CA LYS A 639 48.19 -11.32 2.60
C LYS A 639 49.46 -12.16 2.40
N GLU A 640 50.10 -12.07 1.24
CA GLU A 640 51.37 -12.76 0.98
C GLU A 640 52.52 -12.07 1.73
N ASP A 641 52.58 -10.73 1.70
CA ASP A 641 53.61 -9.94 2.40
C ASP A 641 53.51 -10.07 3.95
N SER A 642 52.29 -10.16 4.50
CA SER A 642 52.06 -10.39 5.93
C SER A 642 52.42 -11.82 6.38
N LYS A 643 52.34 -12.82 5.50
CA LYS A 643 52.79 -14.19 5.80
C LYS A 643 54.31 -14.31 5.82
N ASP A 644 55.01 -13.68 4.88
CA ASP A 644 56.48 -13.75 4.83
C ASP A 644 57.13 -13.01 6.01
N SER A 645 56.64 -11.82 6.37
CA SER A 645 57.13 -11.08 7.56
C SER A 645 56.89 -11.80 8.90
N SER A 646 55.93 -12.73 8.97
CA SER A 646 55.69 -13.57 10.16
C SER A 646 56.61 -14.79 10.24
N LYS A 647 57.18 -15.24 9.11
CA LYS A 647 58.14 -16.34 9.05
C LYS A 647 59.55 -15.88 9.42
N ASP A 648 59.92 -14.65 9.07
CA ASP A 648 61.25 -14.06 9.41
C ASP A 648 61.40 -13.66 10.89
N LYS A 649 60.32 -13.75 11.69
CA LYS A 649 60.31 -13.46 13.14
C LYS A 649 60.23 -14.72 14.03
N LYS A 650 60.33 -15.91 13.46
CA LYS A 650 60.50 -17.18 14.18
C LYS A 650 61.89 -17.73 13.94
#